data_AF-A0A2N0PTM6-F1
#
_entry.id   AF-A0A2N0PTM6-F1
#
_cell.length_a   1.000
_cell.length_b   1.000
_cell.length_c   1.000
_cell.angle_alpha   90.00
_cell.angle_beta   90.00
_cell.angle_gamma   90.00
#
_symmetry.space_group_name_H-M   'P 1'
#
loop_
_entity.id
_entity.type
_entity.pdbx_description
1 polymer ?
#
loop_
_entity_poly.entity_id
_entity_poly.type
_entity_poly.pdbx_seq_one_letter_code
_entity_poly.pdbx_strand_id
1 'polypeptide(L)'
;MLVSFNCSVLSDTFNLIDSFLVNFNKENDENIIAKLGNNHYDFKDFKVGHLKDYICDRRKVADSDRHAVKLWKVDVKDESDIKEKPKEDEMKPRLMFKDYFQDELNGVKFTMSNIHVIAIIPTDPSQQGVTQMSFNCSVLSDTVNPLDSFLVNFNKENNENIIAKLGNNHYDFKDFKVGHLKDYICDRRKVADSDRHAVKLWKVDVKDESDIKEKPKEDEMKPRLMFKDYFQDELNGVKFTMSNIHVIAIIPTDPSQQGVTQNGVNWNDVNSIYNWMMTLKRPPKTVVPKLVSTSGADFPLQGREETMKILMEGNGSRNGICERFTKRNETDRNIHPIPILANGPGTGKSRFLQEIPTLLREQAEKYTNDDELLNMIKDRMYSVNVTFGNGTPAKLDDVFFGETSVALRILYEHFISGGAYDYEKFVMMCGENCKIKISGALEIVLKDVDTDINIIILGIDELNNLHSLYDRDLFKNNPLRSIIHAVGGLNCLGKNIFHVPILAGTIQGPLEEILKESTYRYLQLPLRLLQSREVQNIIEFVSERYSLGDYINSGTFRRCISDFGGQVRALEIFFEDLVKKFGRGTNNVDYVHCITNVKEELMDRYKFKHFAYTVTPAIAHAILNIPVSKHNVADKDGRVSYIDLSSEGILNLEKVADSASFYVRMPYIWIAILTSFNKSCEFWEVMIKQDSHVFWESFEFFNVKFWTLRLTLLSILNKDVTIKDLFRGAYGFNEFEFLENQEYKFKLLDESSIKYQELKHRYPHTSRNEHLSPCTVYKNCKGAPFDIFFFINNCLFAIQVKSSDATTNQPQTLSKKIIQDEYEKTEKAYKELKAKIPELKDWMLFICTNGPKTEDALDLLQSNCLVVYKANFKDFYGYTYSSRAEFSEANDKLDANTASEYELRTVEMMEEETAHEICNKRLYNDEDDLYSKVSMNEQAKKRIKVVKKN
;
A
#
# COMPACT_ATOMS: atom_id res chain seq x y z
N MET A 1 -24.69 5.50 -3.20
CA MET A 1 -24.43 6.76 -2.47
C MET A 1 -25.29 6.74 -1.21
N LEU A 2 -24.73 7.08 -0.05
CA LEU A 2 -25.51 7.29 1.19
C LEU A 2 -25.80 8.78 1.28
N VAL A 3 -27.05 9.16 1.57
CA VAL A 3 -27.41 10.56 1.84
C VAL A 3 -27.99 10.62 3.24
N SER A 4 -27.51 11.53 4.08
CA SER A 4 -27.94 11.66 5.46
C SER A 4 -28.18 13.12 5.84
N PHE A 5 -29.25 13.36 6.60
CA PHE A 5 -29.62 14.68 7.11
C PHE A 5 -29.55 14.68 8.64
N ASN A 6 -29.06 15.78 9.20
CA ASN A 6 -29.05 15.98 10.65
C ASN A 6 -30.48 16.28 11.14
N CYS A 7 -30.93 15.61 12.19
CA CYS A 7 -32.16 15.95 12.91
C CYS A 7 -31.82 16.41 14.33
N SER A 8 -32.27 17.60 14.70
CA SER A 8 -32.04 18.23 16.01
C SER A 8 -33.39 18.43 16.71
N VAL A 9 -33.61 17.77 17.84
CA VAL A 9 -34.86 17.88 18.61
C VAL A 9 -34.65 18.84 19.78
N LEU A 10 -35.47 19.88 19.85
CA LEU A 10 -35.44 20.91 20.87
C LEU A 10 -36.69 20.86 21.77
N SER A 11 -36.58 21.40 22.98
CA SER A 11 -37.75 21.85 23.75
C SER A 11 -38.36 23.14 23.17
N ASP A 12 -39.57 23.46 23.62
CA ASP A 12 -40.19 24.80 23.53
C ASP A 12 -39.29 25.95 24.03
N THR A 13 -38.36 25.66 24.93
CA THR A 13 -37.31 26.55 25.44
C THR A 13 -36.01 26.56 24.61
N PHE A 14 -36.02 25.96 23.40
CA PHE A 14 -34.89 25.88 22.45
C PHE A 14 -33.62 25.19 22.99
N ASN A 15 -33.76 24.34 24.02
CA ASN A 15 -32.68 23.49 24.51
C ASN A 15 -32.63 22.19 23.69
N LEU A 16 -31.44 21.76 23.26
CA LEU A 16 -31.26 20.50 22.53
C LEU A 16 -31.51 19.31 23.47
N ILE A 17 -32.50 18.48 23.13
CA ILE A 17 -32.93 17.32 23.94
C ILE A 17 -32.67 15.97 23.25
N ASP A 18 -32.47 15.94 21.93
CA ASP A 18 -32.04 14.77 21.15
C ASP A 18 -31.36 15.20 19.84
N SER A 19 -30.50 14.37 19.28
CA SER A 19 -29.98 14.54 17.92
C SER A 19 -29.65 13.19 17.27
N PHE A 20 -29.96 13.06 15.98
CA PHE A 20 -29.73 11.83 15.22
C PHE A 20 -29.70 12.08 13.71
N LEU A 21 -29.12 11.14 12.95
CA LEU A 21 -29.11 11.17 11.49
C LEU A 21 -30.31 10.45 10.90
N VAL A 22 -30.94 11.05 9.88
CA VAL A 22 -31.91 10.37 9.00
C VAL A 22 -31.18 9.89 7.75
N ASN A 23 -31.04 8.57 7.60
CA ASN A 23 -30.26 7.97 6.52
C ASN A 23 -31.16 7.50 5.37
N PHE A 24 -30.75 7.84 4.14
CA PHE A 24 -31.37 7.45 2.88
C PHE A 24 -30.38 6.58 2.09
N ASN A 25 -30.76 5.31 1.89
CA ASN A 25 -29.96 4.33 1.16
C ASN A 25 -30.44 4.28 -0.29
N LYS A 26 -29.55 4.54 -1.25
CA LYS A 26 -29.82 4.31 -2.68
C LYS A 26 -29.45 2.87 -3.04
N GLU A 27 -30.44 2.02 -3.32
CA GLU A 27 -30.23 0.62 -3.69
C GLU A 27 -30.00 0.46 -5.21
N ASN A 28 -30.77 1.19 -6.02
CA ASN A 28 -30.65 1.26 -7.48
C ASN A 28 -30.92 2.70 -7.95
N ASP A 29 -30.77 3.00 -9.25
CA ASP A 29 -30.88 4.38 -9.74
C ASP A 29 -32.25 5.05 -9.51
N GLU A 30 -33.33 4.28 -9.47
CA GLU A 30 -34.69 4.79 -9.26
C GLU A 30 -35.25 4.58 -7.85
N ASN A 31 -34.56 3.83 -6.97
CA ASN A 31 -35.06 3.43 -5.65
C ASN A 31 -34.14 3.91 -4.52
N ILE A 32 -34.69 4.82 -3.70
CA ILE A 32 -34.07 5.36 -2.49
C ILE A 32 -34.98 4.98 -1.31
N ILE A 33 -34.41 4.45 -0.24
CA ILE A 33 -35.15 4.00 0.95
C ILE A 33 -34.71 4.82 2.17
N ALA A 34 -35.67 5.46 2.82
CA ALA A 34 -35.48 6.12 4.12
C ALA A 34 -35.59 5.09 5.25
N LYS A 35 -34.63 5.08 6.19
CA LYS A 35 -34.67 4.20 7.37
C LYS A 35 -34.87 4.99 8.66
N LEU A 36 -35.93 4.67 9.41
CA LEU A 36 -36.23 5.24 10.73
C LEU A 36 -36.39 4.10 11.74
N GLY A 37 -35.34 3.85 12.54
CA GLY A 37 -35.27 2.70 13.43
C GLY A 37 -35.37 1.38 12.66
N ASN A 38 -36.44 0.61 12.93
CA ASN A 38 -36.74 -0.64 12.23
C ASN A 38 -37.65 -0.46 11.00
N ASN A 39 -38.20 0.73 10.78
CA ASN A 39 -39.12 1.00 9.68
C ASN A 39 -38.36 1.48 8.43
N HIS A 40 -38.84 1.04 7.27
CA HIS A 40 -38.30 1.36 5.96
C HIS A 40 -39.40 1.97 5.09
N TYR A 41 -39.10 3.06 4.38
CA TYR A 41 -40.05 3.76 3.50
C TYR A 41 -39.39 4.04 2.14
N ASP A 42 -40.08 3.78 1.02
CA ASP A 42 -39.65 4.32 -0.28
C ASP A 42 -39.70 5.85 -0.21
N PHE A 43 -38.64 6.50 -0.68
CA PHE A 43 -38.51 7.96 -0.71
C PHE A 43 -39.64 8.67 -1.47
N LYS A 44 -40.24 8.01 -2.47
CA LYS A 44 -41.38 8.51 -3.24
C LYS A 44 -42.62 8.74 -2.37
N ASP A 45 -42.79 7.92 -1.33
CA ASP A 45 -43.93 7.90 -0.39
C ASP A 45 -43.57 8.38 1.03
N PHE A 46 -42.31 8.71 1.29
CA PHE A 46 -41.84 9.15 2.60
C PHE A 46 -42.35 10.57 2.92
N LYS A 47 -43.20 10.68 3.94
CA LYS A 47 -43.85 11.92 4.38
C LYS A 47 -43.16 12.53 5.60
N VAL A 48 -43.29 13.85 5.73
CA VAL A 48 -42.86 14.59 6.94
C VAL A 48 -43.49 14.00 8.21
N GLY A 49 -44.75 13.52 8.12
CA GLY A 49 -45.42 12.82 9.21
C GLY A 49 -44.65 11.61 9.74
N HIS A 50 -44.08 10.77 8.87
CA HIS A 50 -43.35 9.56 9.31
C HIS A 50 -42.12 9.90 10.15
N LEU A 51 -41.43 11.02 9.83
CA LEU A 51 -40.31 11.52 10.64
C LEU A 51 -40.81 12.12 11.97
N LYS A 52 -41.89 12.90 11.94
CA LYS A 52 -42.52 13.46 13.15
C LYS A 52 -42.99 12.36 14.12
N ASP A 53 -43.63 11.31 13.61
CA ASP A 53 -44.12 10.20 14.42
C ASP A 53 -42.96 9.40 15.04
N TYR A 54 -41.89 9.14 14.28
CA TYR A 54 -40.66 8.53 14.80
C TYR A 54 -40.00 9.37 15.91
N ILE A 55 -39.97 10.70 15.77
CA ILE A 55 -39.48 11.61 16.83
C ILE A 55 -40.37 11.51 18.07
N CYS A 56 -41.70 11.48 17.89
CA CYS A 56 -42.65 11.33 19.00
C CYS A 56 -42.46 10.01 19.75
N ASP A 57 -42.36 8.88 19.05
CA ASP A 57 -42.14 7.56 19.65
C ASP A 57 -40.77 7.48 20.36
N ARG A 58 -39.70 7.95 19.70
CA ARG A 58 -38.34 8.00 20.25
C ARG A 58 -38.26 8.82 21.54
N ARG A 59 -39.03 9.91 21.63
CA ARG A 59 -39.11 10.79 22.81
C ARG A 59 -40.22 10.45 23.80
N LYS A 60 -41.05 9.44 23.49
CA LYS A 60 -42.24 9.05 24.28
C LYS A 60 -43.22 10.21 24.51
N VAL A 61 -43.42 11.05 23.49
CA VAL A 61 -44.42 12.13 23.50
C VAL A 61 -45.81 11.51 23.62
N ALA A 62 -46.63 12.01 24.54
CA ALA A 62 -48.00 11.52 24.73
C ALA A 62 -48.83 11.71 23.45
N ASP A 63 -49.74 10.77 23.17
CA ASP A 63 -50.55 10.78 21.94
C ASP A 63 -51.44 12.03 21.84
N SER A 64 -51.80 12.63 22.98
CA SER A 64 -52.45 13.94 23.06
C SER A 64 -51.61 15.07 22.48
N ASP A 65 -50.28 15.00 22.62
CA ASP A 65 -49.36 16.13 22.45
C ASP A 65 -48.59 16.05 21.13
N ARG A 66 -48.52 14.86 20.52
CA ARG A 66 -47.96 14.63 19.17
C ARG A 66 -48.44 15.65 18.16
N HIS A 67 -49.70 16.08 18.22
CA HIS A 67 -50.26 17.05 17.28
C HIS A 67 -49.48 18.39 17.30
N ALA A 68 -49.00 18.81 18.47
CA ALA A 68 -48.33 20.10 18.70
C ALA A 68 -46.80 20.08 18.49
N VAL A 69 -46.19 18.91 18.25
CA VAL A 69 -44.78 18.81 17.82
C VAL A 69 -44.62 19.40 16.41
N LYS A 70 -43.64 20.29 16.20
CA LYS A 70 -43.44 21.02 14.93
C LYS A 70 -42.07 20.77 14.34
N LEU A 71 -41.95 20.79 13.01
CA LEU A 71 -40.71 20.54 12.26
C LEU A 71 -40.38 21.69 11.29
N TRP A 72 -39.10 21.99 11.10
CA TRP A 72 -38.57 22.99 10.16
C TRP A 72 -37.31 22.45 9.46
N LYS A 73 -37.07 22.92 8.22
CA LYS A 73 -35.79 22.80 7.51
C LYS A 73 -34.98 24.06 7.80
N VAL A 74 -33.71 23.94 8.18
CA VAL A 74 -32.82 25.08 8.45
C VAL A 74 -31.43 24.84 7.86
N ASP A 75 -30.92 25.86 7.16
CA ASP A 75 -29.51 25.96 6.72
C ASP A 75 -28.68 26.60 7.86
N VAL A 76 -27.89 25.75 8.51
CA VAL A 76 -27.07 26.02 9.70
C VAL A 76 -25.63 26.30 9.26
N LYS A 77 -25.12 27.47 9.63
CA LYS A 77 -23.75 27.91 9.37
C LYS A 77 -22.98 28.19 10.67
N ASP A 78 -23.68 28.57 11.73
CA ASP A 78 -23.20 28.63 13.11
C ASP A 78 -24.27 28.03 14.07
N GLU A 79 -23.88 27.59 15.27
CA GLU A 79 -24.83 27.00 16.24
C GLU A 79 -25.97 27.95 16.67
N SER A 80 -25.78 29.26 16.53
CA SER A 80 -26.83 30.28 16.79
C SER A 80 -28.02 30.14 15.84
N ASP A 81 -27.81 29.70 14.60
CA ASP A 81 -28.87 29.52 13.59
C ASP A 81 -29.97 28.56 14.09
N ILE A 82 -29.58 27.53 14.85
CA ILE A 82 -30.48 26.51 15.41
C ILE A 82 -31.50 27.15 16.37
N LYS A 83 -31.16 28.28 17.00
CA LYS A 83 -32.00 28.98 17.98
C LYS A 83 -32.72 30.20 17.38
N GLU A 84 -32.15 30.88 16.39
CA GLU A 84 -32.69 32.16 15.88
C GLU A 84 -33.63 32.04 14.66
N LYS A 85 -33.48 30.98 13.84
CA LYS A 85 -34.18 30.80 12.55
C LYS A 85 -35.53 30.04 12.51
N PRO A 86 -36.17 29.51 13.59
CA PRO A 86 -37.47 28.82 13.48
C PRO A 86 -38.68 29.77 13.27
N LYS A 87 -38.54 30.70 12.33
CA LYS A 87 -39.51 31.69 11.86
C LYS A 87 -39.90 31.47 10.38
N GLU A 88 -39.29 30.49 9.72
CA GLU A 88 -39.62 30.06 8.35
C GLU A 88 -40.80 29.06 8.33
N ASP A 89 -41.26 28.69 7.14
CA ASP A 89 -42.46 27.86 6.93
C ASP A 89 -42.36 26.47 7.58
N GLU A 90 -43.33 26.15 8.44
CA GLU A 90 -43.43 24.86 9.14
C GLU A 90 -43.62 23.69 8.16
N MET A 91 -42.86 22.61 8.36
CA MET A 91 -42.94 21.39 7.55
C MET A 91 -44.25 20.64 7.80
N LYS A 92 -45.13 20.60 6.80
CA LYS A 92 -46.52 20.11 6.93
C LYS A 92 -46.54 18.57 6.90
N PRO A 93 -47.01 17.87 7.97
CA PRO A 93 -46.92 16.40 8.07
C PRO A 93 -47.55 15.58 6.94
N ARG A 94 -48.49 16.18 6.17
CA ARG A 94 -49.19 15.53 5.04
C ARG A 94 -48.43 15.59 3.71
N LEU A 95 -47.40 16.44 3.58
CA LEU A 95 -46.59 16.56 2.37
C LEU A 95 -45.45 15.53 2.36
N MET A 96 -44.89 15.26 1.18
CA MET A 96 -43.76 14.35 1.05
C MET A 96 -42.49 15.06 1.53
N PHE A 97 -41.55 14.32 2.10
CA PHE A 97 -40.27 14.87 2.55
C PHE A 97 -39.48 15.44 1.36
N LYS A 98 -39.50 14.76 0.21
CA LYS A 98 -38.88 15.22 -1.04
C LYS A 98 -39.28 16.65 -1.44
N ASP A 99 -40.54 17.03 -1.19
CA ASP A 99 -41.09 18.34 -1.57
C ASP A 99 -40.36 19.50 -0.85
N TYR A 100 -39.68 19.21 0.27
CA TYR A 100 -38.85 20.16 1.03
C TYR A 100 -37.34 20.08 0.73
N PHE A 101 -36.87 19.00 0.09
CA PHE A 101 -35.43 18.70 -0.09
C PHE A 101 -35.03 18.37 -1.54
N GLN A 102 -35.89 18.72 -2.52
CA GLN A 102 -35.71 18.33 -3.91
C GLN A 102 -34.48 19.00 -4.56
N ASP A 103 -34.15 20.23 -4.20
CA ASP A 103 -33.02 20.98 -4.76
C ASP A 103 -31.66 20.44 -4.26
N GLU A 104 -31.58 20.07 -2.98
CA GLU A 104 -30.41 19.41 -2.40
C GLU A 104 -30.15 18.05 -3.07
N LEU A 105 -31.21 17.25 -3.26
CA LEU A 105 -31.13 15.92 -3.86
C LEU A 105 -30.89 15.97 -5.37
N ASN A 106 -31.22 17.08 -6.03
CA ASN A 106 -30.87 17.38 -7.42
C ASN A 106 -29.49 18.06 -7.57
N GLY A 107 -28.75 18.27 -6.47
CA GLY A 107 -27.38 18.79 -6.48
C GLY A 107 -27.24 20.30 -6.71
N VAL A 108 -28.30 21.09 -6.46
CA VAL A 108 -28.31 22.53 -6.76
C VAL A 108 -27.89 23.36 -5.54
N LYS A 109 -26.65 23.88 -5.58
CA LYS A 109 -26.16 25.04 -4.79
C LYS A 109 -26.05 24.95 -3.26
N PHE A 110 -26.28 23.81 -2.61
CA PHE A 110 -26.11 23.68 -1.14
C PHE A 110 -25.09 22.61 -0.72
N THR A 111 -24.34 22.88 0.35
CA THR A 111 -23.50 21.90 1.03
C THR A 111 -24.36 21.07 1.97
N MET A 112 -24.60 19.79 1.67
CA MET A 112 -25.58 18.97 2.39
C MET A 112 -25.33 18.84 3.91
N SER A 113 -24.09 18.97 4.37
CA SER A 113 -23.70 18.95 5.79
C SER A 113 -24.42 19.99 6.66
N ASN A 114 -24.82 21.11 6.06
CA ASN A 114 -25.33 22.30 6.76
C ASN A 114 -26.84 22.25 7.00
N ILE A 115 -27.55 21.30 6.38
CA ILE A 115 -29.02 21.33 6.33
C ILE A 115 -29.60 20.38 7.40
N HIS A 116 -30.24 20.99 8.40
CA HIS A 116 -30.82 20.31 9.55
C HIS A 116 -32.36 20.30 9.46
N VAL A 117 -32.96 19.22 9.96
CA VAL A 117 -34.37 19.19 10.37
C VAL A 117 -34.43 19.53 11.86
N ILE A 118 -34.98 20.68 12.21
CA ILE A 118 -35.23 21.05 13.61
C ILE A 118 -36.64 20.62 13.98
N ALA A 119 -36.81 19.92 15.11
CA ALA A 119 -38.11 19.56 15.65
C ALA A 119 -38.28 20.14 17.05
N ILE A 120 -39.40 20.82 17.32
CA ILE A 120 -39.72 21.36 18.67
C ILE A 120 -40.84 20.52 19.28
N ILE A 121 -40.59 20.03 20.49
CA ILE A 121 -41.57 19.31 21.32
C ILE A 121 -42.03 20.26 22.45
N PRO A 122 -43.33 20.58 22.54
CA PRO A 122 -43.87 21.32 23.68
C PRO A 122 -43.87 20.44 24.94
N THR A 123 -43.64 21.05 26.10
CA THR A 123 -43.61 20.36 27.39
C THR A 123 -45.02 20.03 27.91
N ASP A 124 -45.14 18.85 28.53
CA ASP A 124 -46.39 18.30 29.08
C ASP A 124 -46.94 19.21 30.22
N PRO A 125 -48.16 19.75 30.09
CA PRO A 125 -48.77 20.58 31.14
C PRO A 125 -48.89 19.91 32.51
N SER A 126 -48.90 18.58 32.58
CA SER A 126 -48.98 17.82 33.83
C SER A 126 -47.71 17.90 34.69
N GLN A 127 -46.60 18.43 34.16
CA GLN A 127 -45.39 18.72 34.96
C GLN A 127 -45.32 20.17 35.49
N GLN A 128 -46.39 20.96 35.37
CA GLN A 128 -46.53 22.24 36.08
C GLN A 128 -46.75 22.02 37.59
N GLY A 129 -45.67 21.66 38.30
CA GLY A 129 -45.69 21.43 39.75
C GLY A 129 -44.30 21.35 40.40
N VAL A 130 -43.24 21.05 39.65
CA VAL A 130 -41.88 20.98 40.20
C VAL A 130 -41.12 22.28 39.92
N THR A 131 -40.98 23.12 40.94
CA THR A 131 -39.94 24.16 40.95
C THR A 131 -38.56 23.49 41.11
N GLN A 132 -38.01 23.01 40.00
CA GLN A 132 -36.66 22.46 39.97
C GLN A 132 -35.65 23.61 40.03
N MET A 133 -34.92 23.69 41.14
CA MET A 133 -33.80 24.62 41.27
C MET A 133 -32.53 23.88 40.87
N SER A 134 -31.74 24.45 39.97
CA SER A 134 -30.47 23.88 39.54
C SER A 134 -29.36 24.92 39.58
N PHE A 135 -28.15 24.47 39.94
CA PHE A 135 -26.96 25.30 40.00
C PHE A 135 -25.88 24.67 39.12
N ASN A 136 -25.21 25.50 38.33
CA ASN A 136 -24.05 25.06 37.53
C ASN A 136 -22.88 24.77 38.46
N CYS A 137 -22.28 23.59 38.38
CA CYS A 137 -21.00 23.28 39.04
C CYS A 137 -19.91 23.16 37.98
N SER A 138 -18.84 23.93 38.15
CA SER A 138 -17.69 23.97 37.23
C SER A 138 -16.44 23.52 37.99
N VAL A 139 -15.90 22.35 37.65
CA VAL A 139 -14.69 21.81 38.30
C VAL A 139 -13.48 22.21 37.47
N LEU A 140 -12.51 22.87 38.10
CA LEU A 140 -11.31 23.40 37.47
C LEU A 140 -10.04 22.85 38.14
N SER A 141 -8.90 22.97 37.45
CA SER A 141 -7.56 22.78 38.05
C SER A 141 -7.13 24.00 38.88
N ASP A 142 -6.04 23.86 39.64
CA ASP A 142 -5.29 24.98 40.25
C ASP A 142 -4.91 26.09 39.24
N THR A 143 -4.70 25.69 37.99
CA THR A 143 -4.41 26.48 36.80
C THR A 143 -5.66 27.02 36.10
N VAL A 144 -6.84 26.87 36.70
CA VAL A 144 -8.14 27.40 36.26
C VAL A 144 -8.60 26.84 34.89
N ASN A 145 -8.10 25.67 34.50
CA ASN A 145 -8.55 24.95 33.31
C ASN A 145 -9.76 24.06 33.64
N PRO A 146 -10.79 23.99 32.77
CA PRO A 146 -11.97 23.17 33.01
C PRO A 146 -11.65 21.67 32.98
N LEU A 147 -12.08 20.96 34.03
CA LEU A 147 -11.89 19.51 34.21
C LEU A 147 -13.21 18.73 34.07
N ASP A 148 -14.31 19.28 34.55
CA ASP A 148 -15.67 18.69 34.54
C ASP A 148 -16.72 19.80 34.70
N SER A 149 -17.95 19.58 34.25
CA SER A 149 -19.08 20.44 34.59
C SER A 149 -20.38 19.67 34.66
N PHE A 150 -21.24 20.01 35.61
CA PHE A 150 -22.52 19.33 35.83
C PHE A 150 -23.51 20.21 36.60
N LEU A 151 -24.81 19.92 36.45
CA LEU A 151 -25.87 20.56 37.23
C LEU A 151 -26.08 19.86 38.57
N VAL A 152 -26.11 20.63 39.66
CA VAL A 152 -26.64 20.16 40.95
C VAL A 152 -28.13 20.46 40.98
N ASN A 153 -28.95 19.41 40.93
CA ASN A 153 -30.40 19.51 40.89
C ASN A 153 -31.02 19.36 42.29
N PHE A 154 -31.92 20.29 42.61
CA PHE A 154 -32.74 20.32 43.82
C PHE A 154 -34.21 20.17 43.42
N ASN A 155 -34.79 19.01 43.76
CA ASN A 155 -36.16 18.66 43.43
C ASN A 155 -37.07 18.93 44.64
N LYS A 156 -38.28 19.43 44.40
CA LYS A 156 -39.27 19.64 45.45
C LYS A 156 -40.24 18.46 45.49
N GLU A 157 -40.19 17.66 46.55
CA GLU A 157 -41.09 16.51 46.74
C GLU A 157 -42.18 16.88 47.77
N ASN A 158 -43.44 16.75 47.36
CA ASN A 158 -44.63 16.87 48.22
C ASN A 158 -44.65 18.12 49.14
N ASN A 159 -44.50 19.29 48.50
CA ASN A 159 -44.70 20.65 49.02
C ASN A 159 -43.81 21.20 50.17
N GLU A 160 -43.26 20.39 51.08
CA GLU A 160 -42.53 20.91 52.26
C GLU A 160 -41.02 20.58 52.35
N ASN A 161 -40.53 19.62 51.57
CA ASN A 161 -39.10 19.26 51.51
C ASN A 161 -38.52 19.46 50.10
N ILE A 162 -37.29 19.96 50.06
CA ILE A 162 -36.46 20.09 48.85
C ILE A 162 -35.32 19.10 49.03
N ILE A 163 -35.01 18.31 48.00
CA ILE A 163 -34.01 17.24 48.06
C ILE A 163 -32.92 17.51 47.02
N ALA A 164 -31.68 17.60 47.47
CA ALA A 164 -30.49 17.63 46.64
C ALA A 164 -30.13 16.21 46.20
N LYS A 165 -29.95 15.98 44.89
CA LYS A 165 -29.52 14.67 44.37
C LYS A 165 -28.09 14.72 43.82
N LEU A 166 -27.20 13.91 44.39
CA LEU A 166 -25.81 13.77 43.97
C LEU A 166 -25.51 12.30 43.65
N GLY A 167 -25.57 11.95 42.36
CA GLY A 167 -25.49 10.56 41.90
C GLY A 167 -26.64 9.72 42.48
N ASN A 168 -26.30 8.72 43.29
CA ASN A 168 -27.26 7.86 43.98
C ASN A 168 -27.66 8.40 45.38
N ASN A 169 -26.99 9.43 45.89
CA ASN A 169 -27.25 9.98 47.22
C ASN A 169 -28.31 11.08 47.16
N HIS A 170 -29.16 11.12 48.18
CA HIS A 170 -30.24 12.09 48.37
C HIS A 170 -30.07 12.78 49.73
N TYR A 171 -30.17 14.10 49.77
CA TYR A 171 -30.04 14.91 51.00
C TYR A 171 -31.20 15.90 51.10
N ASP A 172 -31.85 16.01 52.27
CA ASP A 172 -32.75 17.14 52.51
C ASP A 172 -31.95 18.45 52.47
N PHE A 173 -32.46 19.45 51.74
CA PHE A 173 -31.86 20.76 51.58
C PHE A 173 -31.63 21.50 52.91
N LYS A 174 -32.43 21.19 53.94
CA LYS A 174 -32.27 21.73 55.29
C LYS A 174 -30.94 21.28 55.93
N ASP A 175 -30.45 20.09 55.57
CA ASP A 175 -29.24 19.44 56.09
C ASP A 175 -28.10 19.29 55.06
N PHE A 176 -28.32 19.73 53.83
CA PHE A 176 -27.33 19.65 52.75
C PHE A 176 -26.17 20.63 52.98
N LYS A 177 -24.98 20.07 53.21
CA LYS A 177 -23.74 20.82 53.49
C LYS A 177 -22.87 20.97 52.26
N VAL A 178 -22.07 22.04 52.23
CA VAL A 178 -21.02 22.25 51.22
C VAL A 178 -20.08 21.04 51.13
N GLY A 179 -19.80 20.39 52.27
CA GLY A 179 -19.03 19.15 52.33
C GLY A 179 -19.60 18.02 51.46
N HIS A 180 -20.92 17.81 51.45
CA HIS A 180 -21.53 16.73 50.67
C HIS A 180 -21.32 16.92 49.15
N LEU A 181 -21.34 18.18 48.68
CA LEU A 181 -21.01 18.51 47.28
C LEU A 181 -19.52 18.33 46.98
N LYS A 182 -18.66 18.78 47.90
CA LYS A 182 -17.20 18.61 47.80
C LYS A 182 -16.80 17.13 47.74
N ASP A 183 -17.38 16.29 48.60
CA ASP A 183 -17.10 14.85 48.65
C ASP A 183 -17.57 14.16 47.36
N TYR A 184 -18.75 14.51 46.85
CA TYR A 184 -19.24 14.01 45.55
C TYR A 184 -18.32 14.41 44.38
N ILE A 185 -17.80 15.64 44.36
CA ILE A 185 -16.82 16.08 43.35
C ILE A 185 -15.52 15.28 43.47
N CYS A 186 -15.04 15.03 44.69
CA CYS A 186 -13.85 14.21 44.93
C CYS A 186 -14.03 12.77 44.44
N ASP A 187 -15.15 12.11 44.77
CA ASP A 187 -15.46 10.75 44.32
C ASP A 187 -15.61 10.68 42.79
N ARG A 188 -16.35 11.62 42.20
CA ARG A 188 -16.58 11.73 40.75
C ARG A 188 -15.29 11.92 39.97
N ARG A 189 -14.32 12.64 40.53
CA ARG A 189 -12.99 12.87 39.94
C ARG A 189 -11.90 11.91 40.41
N LYS A 190 -12.21 10.97 41.32
CA LYS A 190 -11.28 10.02 41.95
C LYS A 190 -10.08 10.71 42.64
N VAL A 191 -10.34 11.85 43.29
CA VAL A 191 -9.34 12.56 44.10
C VAL A 191 -8.90 11.68 45.27
N ALA A 192 -7.60 11.54 45.51
CA ALA A 192 -7.09 10.73 46.60
C ALA A 192 -7.51 11.27 47.97
N ASP A 193 -7.74 10.38 48.94
CA ASP A 193 -8.25 10.73 50.27
C ASP A 193 -7.31 11.68 51.04
N SER A 194 -6.01 11.65 50.72
CA SER A 194 -5.01 12.63 51.17
C SER A 194 -5.31 14.05 50.72
N ASP A 195 -5.87 14.23 49.52
CA ASP A 195 -5.91 15.50 48.80
C ASP A 195 -7.30 16.14 48.83
N ARG A 196 -8.34 15.35 49.13
CA ARG A 196 -9.72 15.81 49.36
C ARG A 196 -9.78 17.04 50.26
N HIS A 197 -8.93 17.10 51.30
CA HIS A 197 -8.93 18.24 52.22
C HIS A 197 -8.63 19.58 51.52
N ALA A 198 -7.77 19.58 50.50
CA ALA A 198 -7.28 20.76 49.79
C ALA A 198 -8.16 21.21 48.60
N VAL A 199 -9.15 20.40 48.16
CA VAL A 199 -10.17 20.81 47.17
C VAL A 199 -11.02 21.96 47.75
N LYS A 200 -11.20 23.04 46.99
CA LYS A 200 -11.92 24.26 47.44
C LYS A 200 -13.12 24.58 46.56
N LEU A 201 -14.15 25.18 47.14
CA LEU A 201 -15.39 25.58 46.46
C LEU A 201 -15.65 27.09 46.64
N TRP A 202 -16.22 27.73 45.62
CA TRP A 202 -16.63 29.14 45.61
C TRP A 202 -18.00 29.31 44.94
N LYS A 203 -18.77 30.32 45.39
CA LYS A 203 -19.94 30.85 44.67
C LYS A 203 -19.47 31.99 43.78
N VAL A 204 -19.86 32.01 42.51
CA VAL A 204 -19.53 33.09 41.56
C VAL A 204 -20.76 33.48 40.73
N ASP A 205 -21.03 34.78 40.65
CA ASP A 205 -21.99 35.39 39.71
C ASP A 205 -21.27 35.66 38.37
N VAL A 206 -21.65 34.91 37.35
CA VAL A 206 -21.04 34.83 36.01
C VAL A 206 -21.91 35.58 35.00
N LYS A 207 -21.33 36.60 34.37
CA LYS A 207 -21.96 37.40 33.31
C LYS A 207 -21.30 37.19 31.95
N ASP A 208 -20.05 36.73 31.95
CA ASP A 208 -19.28 36.28 30.80
C ASP A 208 -18.26 35.20 31.23
N GLU A 209 -17.55 34.56 30.28
CA GLU A 209 -16.57 33.50 30.60
C GLU A 209 -15.30 34.01 31.32
N SER A 210 -15.03 35.32 31.29
CA SER A 210 -13.88 35.93 31.99
C SER A 210 -14.08 35.92 33.51
N ASP A 211 -15.33 36.15 33.96
CA ASP A 211 -15.70 36.10 35.38
C ASP A 211 -15.26 34.81 36.08
N ILE A 212 -15.39 33.67 35.39
CA ILE A 212 -14.99 32.33 35.89
C ILE A 212 -13.48 32.27 36.21
N LYS A 213 -12.66 33.04 35.48
CA LYS A 213 -11.20 33.03 35.60
C LYS A 213 -10.66 34.09 36.55
N GLU A 214 -11.32 35.24 36.67
CA GLU A 214 -10.83 36.35 37.50
C GLU A 214 -11.37 36.35 38.95
N LYS A 215 -12.62 35.90 39.16
CA LYS A 215 -13.32 35.91 40.47
C LYS A 215 -13.04 34.77 41.47
N PRO A 216 -12.26 33.69 41.23
CA PRO A 216 -11.89 32.69 42.25
C PRO A 216 -11.07 33.18 43.47
N LYS A 217 -11.14 34.47 43.81
CA LYS A 217 -10.47 35.17 44.92
C LYS A 217 -11.46 35.69 45.97
N GLU A 218 -12.76 35.47 45.77
CA GLU A 218 -13.82 35.77 46.75
C GLU A 218 -13.90 34.69 47.86
N ASP A 219 -14.84 34.84 48.80
CA ASP A 219 -14.92 34.04 50.03
C ASP A 219 -15.16 32.53 49.76
N GLU A 220 -14.28 31.69 50.32
CA GLU A 220 -14.31 30.23 50.18
C GLU A 220 -15.53 29.59 50.88
N MET A 221 -16.21 28.69 50.18
CA MET A 221 -17.35 27.94 50.71
C MET A 221 -16.88 26.87 51.71
N LYS A 222 -17.18 27.09 53.00
CA LYS A 222 -16.65 26.28 54.11
C LYS A 222 -17.41 24.94 54.23
N PRO A 223 -16.75 23.76 54.09
CA PRO A 223 -17.43 22.46 54.03
C PRO A 223 -18.38 22.09 55.19
N ARG A 224 -18.22 22.72 56.37
CA ARG A 224 -19.04 22.47 57.56
C ARG A 224 -20.36 23.26 57.60
N LEU A 225 -20.52 24.28 56.75
CA LEU A 225 -21.74 25.11 56.69
C LEU A 225 -22.78 24.49 55.74
N MET A 226 -24.05 24.87 55.91
CA MET A 226 -25.11 24.41 55.02
C MET A 226 -25.00 25.13 53.67
N PHE A 227 -25.26 24.41 52.58
CA PHE A 227 -25.22 24.98 51.23
C PHE A 227 -26.19 26.15 51.09
N LYS A 228 -27.41 26.00 51.62
CA LYS A 228 -28.47 27.03 51.64
C LYS A 228 -28.00 28.39 52.20
N ASP A 229 -27.03 28.40 53.13
CA ASP A 229 -26.55 29.61 53.80
C ASP A 229 -25.75 30.52 52.85
N TYR A 230 -25.19 29.94 51.77
CA TYR A 230 -24.51 30.68 50.70
C TYR A 230 -25.45 31.20 49.61
N PHE A 231 -26.72 30.78 49.58
CA PHE A 231 -27.66 31.10 48.50
C PHE A 231 -29.00 31.69 49.00
N GLN A 232 -29.03 32.27 50.20
CA GLN A 232 -30.28 32.74 50.80
C GLN A 232 -30.98 33.83 49.98
N ASP A 233 -30.25 34.73 49.32
CA ASP A 233 -30.82 35.81 48.52
C ASP A 233 -31.49 35.29 47.23
N GLU A 234 -30.86 34.31 46.58
CA GLU A 234 -31.41 33.60 45.42
C GLU A 234 -32.67 32.80 45.78
N LEU A 235 -32.61 32.07 46.90
CA LEU A 235 -33.70 31.23 47.40
C LEU A 235 -34.92 32.06 47.87
N ASN A 236 -34.69 33.30 48.31
CA ASN A 236 -35.72 34.25 48.72
C ASN A 236 -36.19 35.18 47.58
N GLY A 237 -35.71 34.98 46.34
CA GLY A 237 -36.22 35.66 45.14
C GLY A 237 -35.71 37.09 44.90
N VAL A 238 -34.57 37.48 45.51
CA VAL A 238 -34.01 38.83 45.36
C VAL A 238 -33.21 38.94 44.05
N LYS A 239 -33.88 39.30 42.95
CA LYS A 239 -33.29 39.93 41.74
C LYS A 239 -32.00 39.31 41.12
N PHE A 240 -31.81 37.99 41.19
CA PHE A 240 -30.78 37.27 40.42
C PHE A 240 -31.40 36.32 39.37
N THR A 241 -30.82 36.26 38.17
CA THR A 241 -31.06 35.17 37.22
C THR A 241 -30.25 33.96 37.65
N MET A 242 -30.91 32.90 38.15
CA MET A 242 -30.25 31.69 38.65
C MET A 242 -29.27 31.04 37.66
N SER A 243 -29.51 31.19 36.35
CA SER A 243 -28.62 30.73 35.27
C SER A 243 -27.18 31.22 35.37
N ASN A 244 -26.95 32.36 36.03
CA ASN A 244 -25.66 33.04 36.11
C ASN A 244 -24.80 32.55 37.27
N ILE A 245 -25.34 31.77 38.22
CA ILE A 245 -24.66 31.50 39.48
C ILE A 245 -24.02 30.11 39.46
N HIS A 246 -22.69 30.10 39.48
CA HIS A 246 -21.86 28.91 39.41
C HIS A 246 -21.23 28.57 40.77
N VAL A 247 -21.16 27.28 41.07
CA VAL A 247 -20.27 26.71 42.09
C VAL A 247 -18.98 26.29 41.40
N ILE A 248 -17.92 27.08 41.56
CA ILE A 248 -16.59 26.71 41.06
C ILE A 248 -15.94 25.80 42.11
N ALA A 249 -15.35 24.68 41.67
CA ALA A 249 -14.56 23.80 42.52
C ALA A 249 -13.15 23.64 41.95
N ILE A 250 -12.11 24.06 42.68
CA ILE A 250 -10.71 23.87 42.27
C ILE A 250 -10.15 22.63 42.95
N ILE A 251 -9.65 21.72 42.12
CA ILE A 251 -8.88 20.55 42.54
C ILE A 251 -7.38 20.89 42.39
N PRO A 252 -6.60 20.90 43.48
CA PRO A 252 -5.14 21.02 43.40
C PRO A 252 -4.56 19.83 42.65
N THR A 253 -3.62 20.08 41.73
CA THR A 253 -2.89 19.00 41.08
C THR A 253 -1.84 18.45 42.04
N ASP A 254 -1.72 17.12 42.13
CA ASP A 254 -0.72 16.45 42.97
C ASP A 254 0.69 17.03 42.70
N PRO A 255 1.45 17.47 43.74
CA PRO A 255 2.84 17.86 43.59
C PRO A 255 3.74 16.85 42.86
N SER A 256 3.39 15.56 42.84
CA SER A 256 4.09 14.54 42.06
C SER A 256 3.96 14.69 40.54
N GLN A 257 3.02 15.52 40.05
CA GLN A 257 2.82 15.82 38.62
C GLN A 257 3.05 17.31 38.26
N GLN A 258 3.59 18.14 39.17
CA GLN A 258 3.94 19.52 38.84
C GLN A 258 5.26 19.60 38.03
N GLY A 259 5.13 19.39 36.72
CA GLY A 259 6.19 19.42 35.73
C GLY A 259 5.85 18.46 34.58
N VAL A 260 5.10 18.85 33.55
CA VAL A 260 5.17 20.14 32.83
C VAL A 260 3.81 20.81 32.64
N THR A 261 3.76 22.13 32.80
CA THR A 261 2.64 22.98 32.33
C THR A 261 2.90 23.48 30.91
N GLN A 262 1.90 23.38 30.01
CA GLN A 262 2.04 23.79 28.60
C GLN A 262 2.34 25.30 28.40
N ASN A 263 2.06 26.15 29.40
CA ASN A 263 2.19 27.62 29.33
C ASN A 263 3.66 28.14 29.34
N GLY A 264 4.66 27.28 29.08
CA GLY A 264 6.10 27.63 29.18
C GLY A 264 6.97 27.35 27.95
N VAL A 265 6.46 26.70 26.90
CA VAL A 265 7.27 26.30 25.73
C VAL A 265 7.27 27.40 24.66
N ASN A 266 8.37 28.16 24.56
CA ASN A 266 8.58 29.10 23.47
C ASN A 266 9.09 28.36 22.23
N TRP A 267 8.18 28.07 21.30
CA TRP A 267 8.50 27.41 20.03
C TRP A 267 9.46 28.18 19.10
N ASN A 268 9.84 29.42 19.44
CA ASN A 268 10.88 30.18 18.74
C ASN A 268 12.27 30.10 19.41
N ASP A 269 12.40 29.43 20.56
CA ASP A 269 13.68 29.23 21.26
C ASP A 269 14.03 27.73 21.40
N VAL A 270 15.11 27.34 20.73
CA VAL A 270 15.73 26.01 20.79
C VAL A 270 15.99 25.56 22.24
N ASN A 271 16.30 26.47 23.16
CA ASN A 271 16.59 26.12 24.55
C ASN A 271 15.33 25.76 25.33
N SER A 272 14.26 26.56 25.20
CA SER A 272 12.94 26.26 25.76
C SER A 272 12.41 24.91 25.28
N ILE A 273 12.48 24.64 23.97
CA ILE A 273 12.01 23.37 23.40
C ILE A 273 12.91 22.20 23.85
N TYR A 274 14.24 22.35 23.84
CA TYR A 274 15.17 21.32 24.34
C TYR A 274 14.91 20.95 25.80
N ASN A 275 14.78 21.97 26.66
CA ASN A 275 14.51 21.75 28.09
C ASN A 275 13.18 21.01 28.29
N TRP A 276 12.18 21.25 27.43
CA TRP A 276 10.93 20.50 27.44
C TRP A 276 11.10 19.07 26.91
N MET A 277 11.82 18.85 25.80
CA MET A 277 12.11 17.51 25.28
C MET A 277 12.78 16.62 26.32
N MET A 278 13.68 17.19 27.14
CA MET A 278 14.34 16.47 28.23
C MET A 278 13.39 15.96 29.32
N THR A 279 12.21 16.58 29.52
CA THR A 279 11.17 16.09 30.45
C THR A 279 10.32 14.96 29.86
N LEU A 280 10.22 14.89 28.53
CA LEU A 280 9.50 13.83 27.80
C LEU A 280 10.42 12.66 27.40
N LYS A 281 11.73 12.79 27.60
CA LYS A 281 12.74 11.87 27.09
C LYS A 281 12.57 10.46 27.65
N ARG A 282 12.50 9.48 26.75
CA ARG A 282 12.40 8.05 27.07
C ARG A 282 13.57 7.56 27.94
N PRO A 283 13.35 6.58 28.84
CA PRO A 283 14.42 5.98 29.61
C PRO A 283 15.58 5.45 28.74
N PRO A 284 16.86 5.54 29.15
CA PRO A 284 18.00 5.13 28.33
C PRO A 284 18.05 3.65 27.90
N LYS A 285 17.22 2.79 28.52
CA LYS A 285 17.11 1.35 28.18
C LYS A 285 15.96 1.04 27.22
N THR A 286 15.19 2.04 26.79
CA THR A 286 14.07 1.87 25.87
C THR A 286 14.57 1.54 24.46
N VAL A 287 14.09 0.42 23.90
CA VAL A 287 14.38 0.06 22.51
C VAL A 287 13.62 1.01 21.59
N VAL A 288 14.35 1.74 20.74
CA VAL A 288 13.75 2.60 19.72
C VAL A 288 13.09 1.72 18.64
N PRO A 289 11.84 2.01 18.23
CA PRO A 289 11.18 1.32 17.12
C PRO A 289 12.03 1.34 15.85
N LYS A 290 12.15 0.17 15.19
CA LYS A 290 12.73 0.06 13.86
C LYS A 290 11.71 0.49 12.80
N LEU A 291 12.15 1.22 11.79
CA LEU A 291 11.35 1.59 10.61
C LEU A 291 10.90 0.34 9.81
N VAL A 292 11.66 -0.76 9.88
CA VAL A 292 11.23 -2.09 9.43
C VAL A 292 11.53 -3.15 10.49
N SER A 293 10.48 -3.85 10.91
CA SER A 293 10.47 -4.87 11.97
C SER A 293 9.90 -6.23 11.53
N THR A 294 9.63 -6.42 10.23
CA THR A 294 9.18 -7.71 9.67
C THR A 294 10.37 -8.68 9.50
N SER A 295 10.11 -9.98 9.31
CA SER A 295 11.15 -11.02 9.29
C SER A 295 12.23 -10.79 8.22
N GLY A 296 11.86 -10.20 7.08
CA GLY A 296 12.78 -9.82 6.00
C GLY A 296 13.70 -8.64 6.33
N ALA A 297 13.59 -8.02 7.52
CA ALA A 297 14.61 -7.13 8.05
C ALA A 297 15.86 -7.88 8.56
N ASP A 298 15.71 -9.16 8.90
CA ASP A 298 16.77 -10.00 9.49
C ASP A 298 17.59 -10.78 8.46
N PHE A 299 17.15 -10.83 7.20
CA PHE A 299 17.89 -11.42 6.06
C PHE A 299 19.04 -10.50 5.64
N PRO A 300 20.11 -10.95 4.94
CA PRO A 300 21.13 -10.05 4.42
C PRO A 300 20.51 -9.02 3.45
N LEU A 301 20.90 -7.74 3.57
CA LEU A 301 20.53 -6.72 2.59
C LEU A 301 21.34 -6.94 1.31
N GLN A 302 20.69 -6.90 0.15
CA GLN A 302 21.29 -7.27 -1.13
C GLN A 302 20.80 -6.37 -2.28
N GLY A 303 21.60 -6.24 -3.34
CA GLY A 303 21.21 -5.53 -4.56
C GLY A 303 21.10 -4.02 -4.35
N ARG A 304 21.96 -3.44 -3.51
CA ARG A 304 21.98 -2.00 -3.16
C ARG A 304 23.33 -1.33 -3.48
N GLU A 305 24.22 -2.05 -4.15
CA GLU A 305 25.58 -1.61 -4.50
C GLU A 305 25.55 -0.45 -5.50
N GLU A 306 24.64 -0.52 -6.47
CA GLU A 306 24.34 0.57 -7.42
C GLU A 306 23.66 1.76 -6.70
N THR A 307 22.72 1.48 -5.80
CA THR A 307 22.03 2.49 -4.99
C THR A 307 23.02 3.29 -4.12
N MET A 308 23.95 2.59 -3.46
CA MET A 308 25.04 3.18 -2.67
C MET A 308 26.05 3.90 -3.55
N LYS A 309 26.44 3.34 -4.70
CA LYS A 309 27.33 4.01 -5.67
C LYS A 309 26.75 5.34 -6.11
N ILE A 310 25.46 5.36 -6.50
CA ILE A 310 24.80 6.59 -6.95
C ILE A 310 24.61 7.58 -5.79
N LEU A 311 24.37 7.12 -4.57
CA LEU A 311 24.33 7.98 -3.38
C LEU A 311 25.70 8.63 -3.08
N MET A 312 26.80 7.89 -3.25
CA MET A 312 28.16 8.36 -2.95
C MET A 312 28.77 9.20 -4.09
N GLU A 313 28.86 8.64 -5.30
CA GLU A 313 29.51 9.26 -6.47
C GLU A 313 28.55 10.18 -7.24
N GLY A 314 27.26 9.85 -7.29
CA GLY A 314 26.28 10.50 -8.14
C GLY A 314 25.96 9.68 -9.40
N ASN A 315 25.43 10.33 -10.43
CA ASN A 315 25.03 9.67 -11.69
C ASN A 315 25.62 10.31 -12.96
N GLY A 316 26.75 11.04 -12.83
CA GLY A 316 27.39 11.78 -13.92
C GLY A 316 26.66 13.07 -14.35
N SER A 317 25.37 13.21 -14.03
CA SER A 317 24.59 14.45 -14.25
C SER A 317 24.19 15.17 -12.95
N ARG A 318 24.35 14.49 -11.81
CA ARG A 318 23.99 14.93 -10.46
C ARG A 318 25.00 14.39 -9.46
N ASN A 319 25.46 15.27 -8.58
CA ASN A 319 26.48 15.07 -7.56
C ASN A 319 26.00 14.10 -6.47
N GLY A 320 26.79 13.08 -6.14
CA GLY A 320 26.61 12.28 -4.92
C GLY A 320 27.21 12.94 -3.67
N ILE A 321 27.20 12.24 -2.54
CA ILE A 321 27.78 12.69 -1.26
C ILE A 321 29.22 13.20 -1.43
N CYS A 322 30.08 12.52 -2.19
CA CYS A 322 31.49 12.89 -2.32
C CYS A 322 31.68 14.27 -2.96
N GLU A 323 31.03 14.53 -4.10
CA GLU A 323 31.15 15.84 -4.79
C GLU A 323 30.32 16.93 -4.09
N ARG A 324 29.23 16.58 -3.41
CA ARG A 324 28.53 17.50 -2.50
C ARG A 324 29.41 17.90 -1.31
N PHE A 325 30.24 16.99 -0.80
CA PHE A 325 31.13 17.24 0.33
C PHE A 325 32.30 18.16 -0.04
N THR A 326 32.94 17.97 -1.19
CA THR A 326 33.99 18.91 -1.65
C THR A 326 33.42 20.30 -1.89
N LYS A 327 32.18 20.40 -2.36
CA LYS A 327 31.44 21.67 -2.59
C LYS A 327 30.59 22.13 -1.40
N ARG A 328 30.80 21.59 -0.19
CA ARG A 328 29.92 21.81 0.98
C ARG A 328 29.78 23.25 1.46
N ASN A 329 30.66 24.15 1.01
CA ASN A 329 30.63 25.58 1.34
C ASN A 329 29.94 26.45 0.27
N GLU A 330 29.54 25.87 -0.86
CA GLU A 330 28.80 26.53 -1.93
C GLU A 330 27.28 26.45 -1.69
N THR A 331 26.53 27.48 -2.12
CA THR A 331 25.08 27.61 -1.88
C THR A 331 24.22 27.37 -3.13
N ASP A 332 24.80 26.96 -4.26
CA ASP A 332 24.02 26.61 -5.46
C ASP A 332 23.22 25.32 -5.25
N ARG A 333 21.94 25.38 -5.63
CA ARG A 333 20.96 24.31 -5.50
C ARG A 333 21.11 23.21 -6.56
N ASN A 334 21.89 23.45 -7.62
CA ASN A 334 22.10 22.48 -8.70
C ASN A 334 23.15 21.43 -8.35
N ILE A 335 24.21 21.84 -7.64
CA ILE A 335 25.31 20.97 -7.16
C ILE A 335 24.97 20.19 -5.88
N HIS A 336 23.91 20.58 -5.15
CA HIS A 336 23.43 19.88 -3.95
C HIS A 336 22.06 19.21 -4.16
N PRO A 337 21.94 18.21 -5.06
CA PRO A 337 20.68 17.54 -5.31
C PRO A 337 20.18 16.76 -4.08
N ILE A 338 18.86 16.62 -3.98
CA ILE A 338 18.18 15.82 -2.95
C ILE A 338 18.15 14.34 -3.42
N PRO A 339 18.75 13.38 -2.69
CA PRO A 339 18.61 11.95 -2.97
C PRO A 339 17.20 11.43 -2.72
N ILE A 340 16.67 10.59 -3.62
CA ILE A 340 15.27 10.13 -3.59
C ILE A 340 15.11 8.65 -3.91
N LEU A 341 14.39 7.96 -3.03
CA LEU A 341 13.98 6.55 -3.10
C LEU A 341 12.49 6.47 -3.48
N ALA A 342 12.15 6.94 -4.68
CA ALA A 342 10.80 6.84 -5.22
C ALA A 342 10.66 5.54 -6.01
N ASN A 343 9.81 4.62 -5.55
CA ASN A 343 9.61 3.29 -6.12
C ASN A 343 8.38 2.60 -5.51
N GLY A 344 7.76 1.64 -6.19
CA GLY A 344 6.54 0.96 -5.72
C GLY A 344 6.68 0.23 -4.36
N PRO A 345 5.57 -0.17 -3.71
CA PRO A 345 5.58 -0.99 -2.49
C PRO A 345 6.43 -2.27 -2.62
N GLY A 346 6.94 -2.77 -1.49
CA GLY A 346 7.75 -4.01 -1.41
C GLY A 346 9.20 -3.93 -1.92
N THR A 347 9.63 -2.82 -2.53
CA THR A 347 10.99 -2.59 -3.06
C THR A 347 12.09 -2.39 -2.00
N GLY A 348 11.73 -2.28 -0.71
CA GLY A 348 12.68 -2.16 0.40
C GLY A 348 13.23 -0.75 0.68
N LYS A 349 12.53 0.32 0.24
CA LYS A 349 12.86 1.74 0.54
C LYS A 349 13.18 1.97 2.02
N SER A 350 12.20 1.66 2.88
CA SER A 350 12.22 1.82 4.33
C SER A 350 13.36 1.04 4.98
N ARG A 351 13.66 -0.16 4.46
CA ARG A 351 14.80 -0.95 4.92
C ARG A 351 16.12 -0.29 4.52
N PHE A 352 16.25 0.19 3.29
CA PHE A 352 17.47 0.88 2.87
C PHE A 352 17.74 2.15 3.71
N LEU A 353 16.71 2.97 4.01
CA LEU A 353 16.84 4.10 4.95
C LEU A 353 17.34 3.67 6.34
N GLN A 354 16.83 2.55 6.86
CA GLN A 354 17.25 1.98 8.15
C GLN A 354 18.73 1.51 8.15
N GLU A 355 19.25 1.07 7.02
CA GLU A 355 20.56 0.41 6.89
C GLU A 355 21.68 1.36 6.44
N ILE A 356 21.35 2.48 5.77
CA ILE A 356 22.30 3.50 5.30
C ILE A 356 23.38 3.89 6.35
N PRO A 357 23.06 4.10 7.65
CA PRO A 357 24.08 4.48 8.65
C PRO A 357 25.11 3.39 8.96
N THR A 358 24.79 2.12 8.66
CA THR A 358 25.71 0.99 8.73
C THR A 358 26.48 0.88 7.41
N LEU A 359 25.76 0.90 6.27
CA LEU A 359 26.35 0.82 4.93
C LEU A 359 27.39 1.91 4.66
N LEU A 360 27.16 3.14 5.13
CA LEU A 360 28.13 4.23 4.98
C LEU A 360 29.41 3.94 5.78
N ARG A 361 29.30 3.51 7.05
CA ARG A 361 30.46 3.19 7.90
C ARG A 361 31.27 2.00 7.39
N GLU A 362 30.61 0.99 6.84
CA GLU A 362 31.26 -0.23 6.32
C GLU A 362 31.81 -0.09 4.90
N GLN A 363 31.34 0.89 4.12
CA GLN A 363 31.55 0.88 2.67
C GLN A 363 31.97 2.22 2.05
N ALA A 364 32.03 3.33 2.80
CA ALA A 364 32.46 4.62 2.23
C ALA A 364 33.87 4.58 1.62
N GLU A 365 34.79 3.81 2.21
CA GLU A 365 36.16 3.58 1.72
C GLU A 365 36.21 2.95 0.31
N LYS A 366 35.10 2.39 -0.20
CA LYS A 366 34.99 1.87 -1.57
C LYS A 366 34.72 2.96 -2.62
N TYR A 367 34.31 4.16 -2.17
CA TYR A 367 33.77 5.23 -3.02
C TYR A 367 34.47 6.58 -2.82
N THR A 368 35.34 6.72 -1.82
CA THR A 368 36.14 7.93 -1.58
C THR A 368 37.44 7.62 -0.84
N ASN A 369 38.47 8.43 -1.12
CA ASN A 369 39.74 8.48 -0.40
C ASN A 369 39.90 9.81 0.36
N ASP A 370 38.80 10.53 0.62
CA ASP A 370 38.78 11.78 1.37
C ASP A 370 38.79 11.47 2.88
N ASP A 371 39.96 11.62 3.52
CA ASP A 371 40.15 11.34 4.94
C ASP A 371 39.22 12.15 5.85
N GLU A 372 38.86 13.39 5.48
CA GLU A 372 37.96 14.22 6.28
C GLU A 372 36.55 13.61 6.27
N LEU A 373 36.04 13.29 5.08
CA LEU A 373 34.74 12.64 4.90
C LEU A 373 34.67 11.25 5.55
N LEU A 374 35.72 10.43 5.42
CA LEU A 374 35.78 9.09 5.99
C LEU A 374 35.74 9.11 7.52
N ASN A 375 36.58 9.93 8.16
CA ASN A 375 36.55 10.10 9.62
C ASN A 375 35.21 10.67 10.11
N MET A 376 34.61 11.61 9.35
CA MET A 376 33.29 12.16 9.67
C MET A 376 32.17 11.11 9.57
N ILE A 377 32.18 10.25 8.55
CA ILE A 377 31.19 9.16 8.39
C ILE A 377 31.32 8.13 9.52
N LYS A 378 32.55 7.77 9.88
CA LYS A 378 32.85 6.74 10.87
C LYS A 378 32.38 7.14 12.27
N ASP A 379 32.91 8.25 12.77
CA ASP A 379 32.86 8.61 14.19
C ASP A 379 31.97 9.83 14.49
N ARG A 380 31.56 10.62 13.47
CA ARG A 380 30.87 11.91 13.64
C ARG A 380 29.55 12.03 12.87
N MET A 381 28.96 10.89 12.51
CA MET A 381 27.70 10.80 11.76
C MET A 381 26.53 10.42 12.68
N TYR A 382 25.58 11.35 12.81
CA TYR A 382 24.26 11.07 13.37
C TYR A 382 23.27 10.68 12.27
N SER A 383 22.25 9.89 12.61
CA SER A 383 21.16 9.54 11.71
C SER A 383 19.83 9.51 12.44
N VAL A 384 18.80 10.08 11.81
CA VAL A 384 17.41 9.96 12.22
C VAL A 384 16.56 9.64 10.99
N ASN A 385 15.65 8.67 11.13
CA ASN A 385 14.67 8.33 10.13
C ASN A 385 13.28 8.64 10.69
N VAL A 386 12.46 9.34 9.91
CA VAL A 386 11.05 9.63 10.22
C VAL A 386 10.16 9.05 9.12
N THR A 387 8.90 8.75 9.44
CA THR A 387 7.94 8.24 8.47
C THR A 387 6.59 8.94 8.59
N PHE A 388 5.81 8.90 7.51
CA PHE A 388 4.40 9.27 7.47
C PHE A 388 3.47 8.04 7.42
N GLY A 389 4.02 6.86 7.66
CA GLY A 389 3.34 5.57 7.68
C GLY A 389 3.21 4.97 9.10
N ASN A 390 3.53 3.68 9.25
CA ASN A 390 3.36 2.95 10.50
C ASN A 390 4.08 3.62 11.70
N GLY A 391 3.37 3.76 12.81
CA GLY A 391 3.86 4.40 14.05
C GLY A 391 3.65 5.92 14.13
N THR A 392 3.77 6.62 12.99
CA THR A 392 3.64 8.09 12.89
C THR A 392 2.77 8.51 11.68
N PRO A 393 1.56 7.93 11.50
CA PRO A 393 0.79 8.04 10.26
C PRO A 393 0.36 9.47 9.95
N ALA A 394 0.35 9.83 8.67
CA ALA A 394 -0.07 11.15 8.22
C ALA A 394 -1.53 11.46 8.59
N LYS A 395 -1.77 12.69 9.06
CA LYS A 395 -3.11 13.25 9.30
C LYS A 395 -3.32 14.54 8.51
N LEU A 396 -4.56 15.01 8.45
CA LEU A 396 -4.91 16.27 7.78
C LEU A 396 -4.13 17.46 8.37
N ASP A 397 -3.84 17.43 9.67
CA ASP A 397 -3.07 18.46 10.36
C ASP A 397 -1.61 18.51 9.86
N ASP A 398 -1.03 17.39 9.42
CA ASP A 398 0.32 17.38 8.84
C ASP A 398 0.37 18.13 7.49
N VAL A 399 -0.75 18.17 6.74
CA VAL A 399 -0.89 18.97 5.50
C VAL A 399 -0.90 20.46 5.84
N PHE A 400 -1.46 20.86 6.98
CA PHE A 400 -1.41 22.24 7.47
C PHE A 400 -0.04 22.61 8.06
N PHE A 401 0.58 21.71 8.84
CA PHE A 401 1.88 21.94 9.47
C PHE A 401 3.06 21.94 8.48
N GLY A 402 2.96 21.23 7.35
CA GLY A 402 4.00 21.24 6.30
C GLY A 402 5.36 20.81 6.84
N GLU A 403 6.37 21.69 6.74
CA GLU A 403 7.70 21.48 7.35
C GLU A 403 7.65 21.05 8.83
N THR A 404 6.75 21.62 9.63
CA THR A 404 6.64 21.32 11.07
C THR A 404 6.20 19.87 11.34
N SER A 405 5.48 19.22 10.42
CA SER A 405 5.12 17.80 10.55
C SER A 405 6.34 16.86 10.54
N VAL A 406 7.41 17.24 9.83
CA VAL A 406 8.70 16.53 9.78
C VAL A 406 9.53 16.87 11.02
N ALA A 407 9.59 18.16 11.38
CA ALA A 407 10.32 18.63 12.55
C ALA A 407 9.83 18.00 13.86
N LEU A 408 8.50 17.86 14.03
CA LEU A 408 7.91 17.15 15.17
C LEU A 408 8.27 15.66 15.18
N ARG A 409 8.23 14.97 14.03
CA ARG A 409 8.66 13.57 13.95
C ARG A 409 10.14 13.38 14.28
N ILE A 410 11.02 14.32 13.91
CA ILE A 410 12.45 14.29 14.30
C ILE A 410 12.61 14.33 15.82
N LEU A 411 11.90 15.25 16.49
CA LEU A 411 11.90 15.33 17.96
C LEU A 411 11.32 14.06 18.60
N TYR A 412 10.21 13.55 18.06
CA TYR A 412 9.58 12.34 18.56
C TYR A 412 10.51 11.11 18.45
N GLU A 413 11.09 10.84 17.28
CA GLU A 413 11.97 9.68 17.08
C GLU A 413 13.27 9.77 17.88
N HIS A 414 13.78 10.98 18.12
CA HIS A 414 14.98 11.19 18.96
C HIS A 414 14.69 11.08 20.47
N PHE A 415 13.66 11.75 20.98
CA PHE A 415 13.45 11.87 22.43
C PHE A 415 12.44 10.85 22.98
N ILE A 416 11.37 10.51 22.25
CA ILE A 416 10.15 9.95 22.85
C ILE A 416 9.84 8.53 22.36
N SER A 417 10.04 8.23 21.07
CA SER A 417 9.58 7.02 20.40
C SER A 417 10.00 5.71 21.09
N GLY A 418 9.04 4.78 21.27
CA GLY A 418 9.19 3.59 22.10
C GLY A 418 9.01 3.81 23.62
N GLY A 419 8.89 5.07 24.06
CA GLY A 419 8.65 5.46 25.45
C GLY A 419 7.17 5.42 25.85
N ALA A 420 6.79 6.24 26.84
CA ALA A 420 5.45 6.24 27.43
C ALA A 420 4.36 6.90 26.56
N TYR A 421 4.75 7.67 25.55
CA TYR A 421 3.85 8.42 24.69
C TYR A 421 4.00 7.99 23.23
N ASP A 422 2.88 7.74 22.58
CA ASP A 422 2.77 7.66 21.13
C ASP A 422 2.82 9.07 20.48
N TYR A 423 2.99 9.09 19.16
CA TYR A 423 3.12 10.34 18.40
C TYR A 423 1.87 11.22 18.48
N GLU A 424 0.68 10.64 18.58
CA GLU A 424 -0.57 11.38 18.68
C GLU A 424 -0.68 12.13 20.01
N LYS A 425 -0.35 11.47 21.14
CA LYS A 425 -0.22 12.15 22.44
C LYS A 425 0.85 13.23 22.40
N PHE A 426 1.99 12.98 21.75
CA PHE A 426 3.04 14.00 21.62
C PHE A 426 2.55 15.25 20.86
N VAL A 427 1.90 15.10 19.70
CA VAL A 427 1.34 16.23 18.94
C VAL A 427 0.28 16.99 19.74
N MET A 428 -0.60 16.28 20.47
CA MET A 428 -1.57 16.93 21.38
C MET A 428 -0.87 17.72 22.51
N MET A 429 0.28 17.24 23.02
CA MET A 429 1.09 17.98 23.99
C MET A 429 1.78 19.21 23.38
N CYS A 430 2.11 19.20 22.09
CA CYS A 430 2.70 20.36 21.41
C CYS A 430 1.70 21.51 21.20
N GLY A 431 0.42 21.19 20.96
CA GLY A 431 -0.67 22.15 20.74
C GLY A 431 -0.68 22.82 19.36
N GLU A 432 -1.83 23.37 18.98
CA GLU A 432 -2.14 23.90 17.64
C GLU A 432 -1.18 25.01 17.16
N ASN A 433 -0.60 25.78 18.09
CA ASN A 433 0.32 26.88 17.79
C ASN A 433 1.80 26.44 17.68
N CYS A 434 2.10 25.14 17.78
CA CYS A 434 3.45 24.61 17.56
C CYS A 434 3.96 24.96 16.15
N LYS A 435 5.09 25.66 16.09
CA LYS A 435 5.77 26.02 14.84
C LYS A 435 7.28 25.86 15.01
N ILE A 436 7.82 24.79 14.42
CA ILE A 436 9.24 24.47 14.45
C ILE A 436 9.72 24.04 13.05
N LYS A 437 10.92 24.47 12.68
CA LYS A 437 11.59 24.12 11.41
C LYS A 437 12.41 22.85 11.55
N ILE A 438 12.65 22.14 10.44
CA ILE A 438 13.48 20.93 10.43
C ILE A 438 14.90 21.27 10.94
N SER A 439 15.46 22.42 10.55
CA SER A 439 16.77 22.87 11.03
C SER A 439 16.81 23.05 12.56
N GLY A 440 15.74 23.61 13.15
CA GLY A 440 15.64 23.79 14.61
C GLY A 440 15.43 22.47 15.36
N ALA A 441 14.67 21.54 14.80
CA ALA A 441 14.55 20.19 15.37
C ALA A 441 15.89 19.44 15.36
N LEU A 442 16.67 19.57 14.28
CA LEU A 442 18.02 19.02 14.22
C LEU A 442 18.99 19.72 15.20
N GLU A 443 18.88 21.03 15.41
CA GLU A 443 19.67 21.79 16.40
C GLU A 443 19.39 21.31 17.84
N ILE A 444 18.12 21.06 18.18
CA ILE A 444 17.71 20.49 19.48
C ILE A 444 18.28 19.07 19.66
N VAL A 445 18.28 18.25 18.60
CA VAL A 445 18.86 16.89 18.61
C VAL A 445 20.37 16.92 18.78
N LEU A 446 21.08 17.80 18.07
CA LEU A 446 22.52 17.97 18.19
C LEU A 446 22.95 18.36 19.61
N LYS A 447 22.14 19.18 20.28
CA LYS A 447 22.35 19.58 21.67
C LYS A 447 22.19 18.43 22.69
N ASP A 448 21.48 17.35 22.33
CA ASP A 448 21.31 16.17 23.19
C ASP A 448 22.44 15.15 23.08
N VAL A 449 22.98 14.98 21.86
CA VAL A 449 23.90 13.88 21.51
C VAL A 449 25.30 14.04 22.14
N ASP A 450 25.61 15.21 22.71
CA ASP A 450 26.85 15.52 23.47
C ASP A 450 28.16 15.05 22.78
N THR A 451 28.16 15.10 21.45
CA THR A 451 29.22 14.60 20.57
C THR A 451 29.45 15.61 19.45
N ASP A 452 30.69 15.75 18.98
CA ASP A 452 31.07 16.57 17.81
C ASP A 452 30.57 15.93 16.50
N ILE A 453 29.27 16.04 16.26
CA ILE A 453 28.57 15.55 15.06
C ILE A 453 28.75 16.56 13.93
N ASN A 454 29.30 16.09 12.81
CA ASN A 454 29.49 16.92 11.61
C ASN A 454 28.73 16.40 10.38
N ILE A 455 28.11 15.21 10.43
CA ILE A 455 27.19 14.69 9.41
C ILE A 455 25.84 14.33 10.02
N ILE A 456 24.75 14.72 9.36
CA ILE A 456 23.39 14.25 9.66
C ILE A 456 22.80 13.56 8.44
N ILE A 457 22.46 12.28 8.59
CA ILE A 457 21.56 11.57 7.67
C ILE A 457 20.12 11.76 8.15
N LEU A 458 19.22 12.21 7.26
CA LEU A 458 17.79 12.40 7.58
C LEU A 458 16.93 11.64 6.58
N GLY A 459 16.49 10.43 6.91
CA GLY A 459 15.52 9.70 6.09
C GLY A 459 14.10 10.20 6.37
N ILE A 460 13.33 10.47 5.31
CA ILE A 460 11.92 10.87 5.40
C ILE A 460 11.10 9.93 4.52
N ASP A 461 10.40 8.97 5.13
CA ASP A 461 9.69 7.89 4.44
C ASP A 461 8.17 8.12 4.34
N GLU A 462 7.54 7.40 3.42
CA GLU A 462 6.10 7.42 3.11
C GLU A 462 5.50 8.81 2.81
N LEU A 463 6.25 9.73 2.19
CA LEU A 463 5.76 11.05 1.78
C LEU A 463 4.56 11.01 0.81
N ASN A 464 4.27 9.86 0.21
CA ASN A 464 3.00 9.54 -0.47
C ASN A 464 1.76 9.83 0.40
N ASN A 465 1.82 9.62 1.71
CA ASN A 465 0.64 9.75 2.57
C ASN A 465 0.21 11.23 2.72
N LEU A 466 1.16 12.17 2.75
CA LEU A 466 0.86 13.61 2.68
C LEU A 466 0.27 14.01 1.32
N HIS A 467 0.74 13.42 0.22
CA HIS A 467 0.18 13.70 -1.10
C HIS A 467 -1.28 13.25 -1.20
N SER A 468 -1.60 12.06 -0.68
CA SER A 468 -2.95 11.49 -0.69
C SER A 468 -3.97 12.26 0.17
N LEU A 469 -3.50 13.09 1.10
CA LEU A 469 -4.31 13.97 1.94
C LEU A 469 -4.38 15.43 1.44
N TYR A 470 -3.59 15.79 0.41
CA TYR A 470 -3.53 17.15 -0.11
C TYR A 470 -4.62 17.41 -1.16
N ASP A 471 -5.65 18.13 -0.75
CA ASP A 471 -6.66 18.71 -1.63
C ASP A 471 -6.28 20.15 -2.03
N ARG A 472 -6.31 20.47 -3.34
CA ARG A 472 -6.00 21.80 -3.87
C ARG A 472 -7.08 22.85 -3.57
N ASP A 473 -8.32 22.43 -3.38
CA ASP A 473 -9.44 23.35 -3.12
C ASP A 473 -9.52 23.73 -1.63
N LEU A 474 -9.05 22.84 -0.75
CA LEU A 474 -8.88 23.11 0.69
C LEU A 474 -7.55 23.82 1.00
N PHE A 475 -6.44 23.41 0.38
CA PHE A 475 -5.10 23.87 0.73
C PHE A 475 -4.42 24.64 -0.42
N LYS A 476 -4.25 25.95 -0.22
CA LYS A 476 -3.60 26.86 -1.20
C LYS A 476 -2.11 26.57 -1.46
N ASN A 477 -1.45 25.80 -0.59
CA ASN A 477 -0.03 25.47 -0.66
C ASN A 477 0.15 23.96 -0.50
N ASN A 478 0.91 23.33 -1.40
CA ASN A 478 1.27 21.91 -1.30
C ASN A 478 2.26 21.69 -0.14
N PRO A 479 1.96 20.83 0.86
CA PRO A 479 2.84 20.61 2.02
C PRO A 479 4.20 20.05 1.61
N LEU A 480 4.23 19.16 0.62
CA LEU A 480 5.46 18.54 0.12
C LEU A 480 6.39 19.58 -0.51
N ARG A 481 5.84 20.63 -1.13
CA ARG A 481 6.64 21.74 -1.65
C ARG A 481 7.33 22.52 -0.52
N SER A 482 6.67 22.69 0.64
CA SER A 482 7.31 23.30 1.83
C SER A 482 8.43 22.41 2.38
N ILE A 483 8.19 21.10 2.50
CA ILE A 483 9.17 20.12 2.97
C ILE A 483 10.37 20.05 2.03
N ILE A 484 10.15 20.01 0.71
CA ILE A 484 11.22 20.01 -0.31
C ILE A 484 12.04 21.31 -0.26
N HIS A 485 11.41 22.47 -0.07
CA HIS A 485 12.16 23.72 0.08
C HIS A 485 12.99 23.77 1.37
N ALA A 486 12.49 23.24 2.48
CA ALA A 486 13.23 23.13 3.74
C ALA A 486 14.41 22.14 3.64
N VAL A 487 14.15 20.94 3.11
CA VAL A 487 15.15 19.88 2.87
C VAL A 487 16.24 20.33 1.89
N GLY A 488 15.85 20.95 0.77
CA GLY A 488 16.79 21.58 -0.15
C GLY A 488 17.54 22.76 0.48
N GLY A 489 16.93 23.45 1.45
CA GLY A 489 17.59 24.45 2.28
C GLY A 489 18.75 23.86 3.09
N LEU A 490 18.51 22.76 3.83
CA LEU A 490 19.54 22.05 4.61
C LEU A 490 20.76 21.67 3.74
N ASN A 491 20.49 21.19 2.53
CA ASN A 491 21.50 20.84 1.52
C ASN A 491 22.45 22.01 1.16
N CYS A 492 22.06 23.26 1.42
CA CYS A 492 22.79 24.48 1.07
C CYS A 492 23.21 25.35 2.29
N LEU A 493 23.03 24.89 3.53
CA LEU A 493 23.37 25.62 4.77
C LEU A 493 24.88 25.64 5.13
N GLY A 494 25.75 25.41 4.15
CA GLY A 494 27.17 25.08 4.33
C GLY A 494 27.97 25.95 5.31
N LYS A 495 28.44 25.35 6.42
CA LYS A 495 29.67 25.70 7.14
C LYS A 495 30.05 24.75 8.28
N ASN A 496 29.10 24.31 9.11
CA ASN A 496 29.41 23.53 10.32
C ASN A 496 28.99 22.06 10.25
N ILE A 497 27.88 21.74 9.58
CA ILE A 497 27.30 20.39 9.53
C ILE A 497 26.88 20.07 8.09
N PHE A 498 27.20 18.86 7.65
CA PHE A 498 26.87 18.35 6.33
C PHE A 498 25.59 17.50 6.37
N HIS A 499 24.52 17.98 5.74
CA HIS A 499 23.23 17.32 5.73
C HIS A 499 23.04 16.43 4.49
N VAL A 500 22.67 15.17 4.73
CA VAL A 500 22.25 14.19 3.72
C VAL A 500 20.79 13.77 4.02
N PRO A 501 19.81 14.63 3.72
CA PRO A 501 18.40 14.24 3.76
C PRO A 501 18.07 13.35 2.56
N ILE A 502 17.25 12.31 2.76
CA ILE A 502 16.88 11.32 1.74
C ILE A 502 15.36 11.14 1.79
N LEU A 503 14.68 11.45 0.67
CA LEU A 503 13.22 11.35 0.59
C LEU A 503 12.81 9.97 0.05
N ALA A 504 11.81 9.33 0.66
CA ALA A 504 11.27 8.06 0.20
C ALA A 504 9.74 8.06 0.13
N GLY A 505 9.21 7.27 -0.81
CA GLY A 505 7.77 7.11 -0.99
C GLY A 505 7.40 6.20 -2.16
N THR A 506 6.13 5.83 -2.24
CA THR A 506 5.58 5.04 -3.36
C THR A 506 5.27 5.89 -4.58
N ILE A 507 4.87 7.15 -4.41
CA ILE A 507 4.64 8.07 -5.54
C ILE A 507 5.95 8.42 -6.24
N GLN A 508 6.10 7.99 -7.50
CA GLN A 508 7.20 8.44 -8.36
C GLN A 508 6.75 9.60 -9.24
N GLY A 509 5.62 9.47 -9.95
CA GLY A 509 5.12 10.52 -10.86
C GLY A 509 4.88 11.86 -10.17
N PRO A 510 3.93 11.96 -9.22
CA PRO A 510 3.61 13.23 -8.55
C PRO A 510 4.78 13.82 -7.76
N LEU A 511 5.67 12.99 -7.19
CA LEU A 511 6.85 13.49 -6.49
C LEU A 511 7.85 14.12 -7.47
N GLU A 512 8.12 13.48 -8.61
CA GLU A 512 8.93 14.06 -9.69
C GLU A 512 8.34 15.36 -10.25
N GLU A 513 7.01 15.52 -10.27
CA GLU A 513 6.35 16.77 -10.68
C GLU A 513 6.55 17.91 -9.68
N ILE A 514 6.28 17.67 -8.39
CA ILE A 514 6.48 18.67 -7.32
C ILE A 514 7.97 19.09 -7.24
N LEU A 515 8.90 18.16 -7.52
CA LEU A 515 10.33 18.46 -7.59
C LEU A 515 10.69 19.33 -8.80
N LYS A 516 10.09 19.10 -9.98
CA LYS A 516 10.28 19.96 -11.17
C LYS A 516 9.87 21.41 -10.89
N GLU A 517 8.82 21.64 -10.10
CA GLU A 517 8.43 22.98 -9.65
C GLU A 517 9.40 23.61 -8.62
N SER A 518 10.09 22.79 -7.83
CA SER A 518 10.76 23.22 -6.60
C SER A 518 12.04 24.05 -6.78
N THR A 519 12.54 24.21 -8.01
CA THR A 519 13.90 24.71 -8.39
C THR A 519 15.08 23.84 -7.93
N TYR A 520 14.90 22.93 -6.97
CA TYR A 520 15.95 22.00 -6.55
C TYR A 520 16.13 20.86 -7.55
N ARG A 521 17.35 20.33 -7.64
CA ARG A 521 17.63 19.09 -8.37
C ARG A 521 17.44 17.90 -7.46
N TYR A 522 17.11 16.74 -8.04
CA TYR A 522 17.05 15.47 -7.33
C TYR A 522 18.01 14.45 -7.95
N LEU A 523 18.41 13.49 -7.11
CA LEU A 523 19.28 12.37 -7.42
C LEU A 523 18.47 11.09 -7.17
N GLN A 524 17.87 10.55 -8.23
CA GLN A 524 17.08 9.32 -8.13
C GLN A 524 17.99 8.15 -7.76
N LEU A 525 17.68 7.48 -6.65
CA LEU A 525 18.35 6.27 -6.19
C LEU A 525 17.55 5.04 -6.69
N PRO A 526 18.14 4.12 -7.47
CA PRO A 526 17.43 2.96 -8.01
C PRO A 526 17.22 1.88 -6.94
N LEU A 527 16.05 1.25 -6.96
CA LEU A 527 15.73 0.05 -6.19
C LEU A 527 15.21 -1.05 -7.14
N ARG A 528 16.13 -1.62 -7.91
CA ARG A 528 15.84 -2.74 -8.81
C ARG A 528 15.44 -4.00 -8.02
N LEU A 529 14.80 -4.93 -8.73
CA LEU A 529 14.58 -6.29 -8.26
C LEU A 529 15.92 -6.99 -8.01
N LEU A 530 15.93 -7.99 -7.12
CA LEU A 530 17.13 -8.75 -6.81
C LEU A 530 17.55 -9.63 -8.01
N GLN A 531 18.85 -9.74 -8.24
CA GLN A 531 19.43 -10.67 -9.20
C GLN A 531 19.57 -12.08 -8.61
N SER A 532 19.71 -13.10 -9.45
CA SER A 532 19.76 -14.51 -9.00
C SER A 532 20.81 -14.79 -7.92
N ARG A 533 21.98 -14.12 -7.98
CA ARG A 533 23.03 -14.22 -6.95
C ARG A 533 22.66 -13.57 -5.62
N GLU A 534 21.97 -12.43 -5.67
CA GLU A 534 21.50 -11.71 -4.48
C GLU A 534 20.40 -12.50 -3.76
N VAL A 535 19.52 -13.16 -4.52
CA VAL A 535 18.53 -14.09 -3.97
C VAL A 535 19.19 -15.34 -3.41
N GLN A 536 20.22 -15.89 -4.08
CA GLN A 536 20.99 -17.04 -3.59
C GLN A 536 21.65 -16.76 -2.23
N ASN A 537 22.27 -15.58 -2.06
CA ASN A 537 22.87 -15.18 -0.77
C ASN A 537 21.83 -15.12 0.37
N ILE A 538 20.55 -14.81 0.07
CA ILE A 538 19.45 -14.87 1.04
C ILE A 538 19.04 -16.32 1.33
N ILE A 539 18.95 -17.18 0.30
CA ILE A 539 18.65 -18.62 0.47
C ILE A 539 19.66 -19.28 1.40
N GLU A 540 20.96 -19.00 1.20
CA GLU A 540 22.06 -19.55 2.00
C GLU A 540 21.92 -19.15 3.47
N PHE A 541 21.81 -17.85 3.75
CA PHE A 541 21.60 -17.34 5.11
C PHE A 541 20.37 -17.92 5.81
N VAL A 542 19.22 -17.99 5.12
CA VAL A 542 17.98 -18.52 5.71
C VAL A 542 18.09 -20.04 5.91
N SER A 543 18.78 -20.75 5.02
CA SER A 543 19.00 -22.19 5.15
C SER A 543 19.91 -22.53 6.34
N GLU A 544 21.00 -21.78 6.53
CA GLU A 544 21.88 -21.93 7.70
C GLU A 544 21.17 -21.56 9.01
N ARG A 545 20.47 -20.41 9.03
CA ARG A 545 19.82 -19.89 10.24
C ARG A 545 18.66 -20.74 10.75
N TYR A 546 17.96 -21.46 9.87
CA TYR A 546 16.81 -22.30 10.22
C TYR A 546 17.01 -23.79 9.92
N SER A 547 18.23 -24.22 9.59
CA SER A 547 18.60 -25.61 9.27
C SER A 547 17.73 -26.27 8.20
N LEU A 548 17.42 -25.55 7.12
CA LEU A 548 16.45 -25.99 6.09
C LEU A 548 16.94 -27.15 5.20
N GLY A 549 18.22 -27.55 5.29
CA GLY A 549 18.75 -28.78 4.70
C GLY A 549 18.41 -28.98 3.23
N ASP A 550 17.92 -30.18 2.87
CA ASP A 550 17.64 -30.54 1.47
C ASP A 550 16.39 -29.90 0.86
N TYR A 551 15.52 -29.25 1.65
CA TYR A 551 14.31 -28.62 1.12
C TYR A 551 14.65 -27.56 0.06
N ILE A 552 15.69 -26.75 0.30
CA ILE A 552 16.19 -25.72 -0.62
C ILE A 552 16.88 -26.28 -1.89
N ASN A 553 17.24 -27.57 -1.89
CA ASN A 553 17.87 -28.23 -3.03
C ASN A 553 16.87 -28.76 -4.05
N SER A 554 15.59 -28.85 -3.70
CA SER A 554 14.54 -29.30 -4.61
C SER A 554 14.38 -28.39 -5.83
N GLY A 555 14.14 -28.98 -7.01
CA GLY A 555 13.85 -28.22 -8.23
C GLY A 555 12.61 -27.33 -8.07
N THR A 556 11.60 -27.83 -7.34
CA THR A 556 10.36 -27.11 -7.00
C THR A 556 10.63 -25.84 -6.19
N PHE A 557 11.49 -25.88 -5.17
CA PHE A 557 11.91 -24.67 -4.43
C PHE A 557 12.58 -23.65 -5.35
N ARG A 558 13.55 -24.07 -6.18
CA ARG A 558 14.30 -23.18 -7.08
C ARG A 558 13.38 -22.50 -8.12
N ARG A 559 12.35 -23.22 -8.58
CA ARG A 559 11.28 -22.68 -9.43
C ARG A 559 10.42 -21.64 -8.70
N CYS A 560 9.95 -21.94 -7.49
CA CYS A 560 9.18 -21.00 -6.65
C CYS A 560 9.92 -19.68 -6.43
N ILE A 561 11.19 -19.78 -6.00
CA ILE A 561 12.07 -18.63 -5.79
C ILE A 561 12.25 -17.80 -7.06
N SER A 562 12.36 -18.45 -8.23
CA SER A 562 12.49 -17.74 -9.50
C SER A 562 11.20 -17.04 -9.94
N ASP A 563 10.03 -17.56 -9.61
CA ASP A 563 8.74 -16.95 -10.00
C ASP A 563 8.47 -15.62 -9.29
N PHE A 564 9.09 -15.44 -8.12
CA PHE A 564 9.14 -14.18 -7.41
C PHE A 564 10.00 -13.11 -8.11
N GLY A 565 10.85 -13.48 -9.09
CA GLY A 565 11.61 -12.53 -9.91
C GLY A 565 12.35 -11.48 -9.08
N GLY A 566 13.02 -11.88 -8.01
CA GLY A 566 13.77 -10.97 -7.14
C GLY A 566 12.92 -9.99 -6.32
N GLN A 567 11.60 -10.20 -6.20
CA GLN A 567 10.70 -9.36 -5.42
C GLN A 567 10.82 -9.70 -3.92
N VAL A 568 11.27 -8.73 -3.13
CA VAL A 568 11.72 -8.94 -1.73
C VAL A 568 10.59 -9.38 -0.80
N ARG A 569 9.38 -8.80 -0.94
CA ARG A 569 8.22 -9.13 -0.10
C ARG A 569 7.69 -10.55 -0.40
N ALA A 570 7.72 -10.99 -1.66
CA ALA A 570 7.33 -12.35 -2.04
C ALA A 570 8.28 -13.40 -1.45
N LEU A 571 9.59 -13.14 -1.51
CA LEU A 571 10.62 -13.96 -0.85
C LEU A 571 10.41 -14.03 0.67
N GLU A 572 10.12 -12.89 1.31
CA GLU A 572 9.83 -12.80 2.75
C GLU A 572 8.61 -13.63 3.16
N ILE A 573 7.46 -13.45 2.50
CA ILE A 573 6.24 -14.22 2.80
C ILE A 573 6.47 -15.73 2.60
N PHE A 574 7.20 -16.12 1.54
CA PHE A 574 7.53 -17.51 1.25
C PHE A 574 8.41 -18.14 2.34
N PHE A 575 9.49 -17.45 2.76
CA PHE A 575 10.36 -17.95 3.82
C PHE A 575 9.66 -17.96 5.18
N GLU A 576 8.76 -17.02 5.46
CA GLU A 576 7.94 -17.06 6.67
C GLU A 576 7.06 -18.32 6.73
N ASP A 577 6.32 -18.65 5.67
CA ASP A 577 5.50 -19.88 5.66
C ASP A 577 6.36 -21.15 5.69
N LEU A 578 7.48 -21.17 4.94
CA LEU A 578 8.42 -22.29 4.94
C LEU A 578 8.98 -22.60 6.34
N VAL A 579 9.41 -21.57 7.08
CA VAL A 579 9.92 -21.73 8.46
C VAL A 579 8.79 -22.09 9.43
N LYS A 580 7.60 -21.51 9.28
CA LYS A 580 6.41 -21.86 10.09
C LYS A 580 5.97 -23.32 9.87
N LYS A 581 6.11 -23.86 8.66
CA LYS A 581 5.86 -25.28 8.33
C LYS A 581 6.95 -26.20 8.89
N PHE A 582 8.22 -25.89 8.64
CA PHE A 582 9.35 -26.67 9.16
C PHE A 582 9.31 -26.81 10.69
N GLY A 583 9.01 -25.71 11.41
CA GLY A 583 8.83 -25.70 12.87
C GLY A 583 7.66 -26.54 13.41
N ARG A 584 6.77 -27.07 12.56
CA ARG A 584 5.70 -28.01 12.93
C ARG A 584 6.09 -29.48 12.76
N GLY A 585 7.32 -29.77 12.30
CA GLY A 585 7.80 -31.16 12.13
C GLY A 585 7.18 -31.91 10.95
N THR A 586 6.65 -31.21 9.95
CA THR A 586 6.11 -31.83 8.73
C THR A 586 7.27 -32.29 7.83
N ASN A 587 7.45 -33.60 7.67
CA ASN A 587 8.49 -34.20 6.81
C ASN A 587 8.34 -33.93 5.30
N ASN A 588 7.31 -33.18 4.88
CA ASN A 588 7.10 -32.70 3.52
C ASN A 588 6.69 -31.22 3.60
N VAL A 589 7.15 -30.41 2.64
CA VAL A 589 6.71 -29.02 2.45
C VAL A 589 5.77 -28.96 1.26
N ASP A 590 4.53 -28.53 1.51
CA ASP A 590 3.61 -28.16 0.42
C ASP A 590 3.98 -26.77 -0.12
N TYR A 591 4.70 -26.78 -1.25
CA TYR A 591 5.08 -25.58 -2.00
C TYR A 591 3.92 -24.95 -2.79
N VAL A 592 2.85 -25.70 -3.13
CA VAL A 592 1.65 -25.12 -3.75
C VAL A 592 1.01 -24.19 -2.74
N HIS A 593 0.77 -24.67 -1.51
CA HIS A 593 0.24 -23.82 -0.44
C HIS A 593 1.17 -22.63 -0.13
N CYS A 594 2.50 -22.81 -0.16
CA CYS A 594 3.42 -21.66 -0.02
C CYS A 594 3.17 -20.61 -1.10
N ILE A 595 3.08 -21.02 -2.38
CA ILE A 595 2.84 -20.11 -3.52
C ILE A 595 1.45 -19.48 -3.48
N THR A 596 0.41 -20.23 -3.09
CA THR A 596 -0.96 -19.71 -2.92
C THR A 596 -1.02 -18.69 -1.79
N ASN A 597 -0.42 -18.95 -0.64
CA ASN A 597 -0.32 -17.98 0.46
C ASN A 597 0.45 -16.72 0.04
N VAL A 598 1.57 -16.84 -0.72
CA VAL A 598 2.26 -15.67 -1.31
C VAL A 598 1.35 -14.93 -2.29
N LYS A 599 0.57 -15.63 -3.12
CA LYS A 599 -0.36 -15.02 -4.09
C LYS A 599 -1.44 -14.20 -3.40
N GLU A 600 -2.06 -14.76 -2.36
CA GLU A 600 -3.12 -14.12 -1.56
C GLU A 600 -2.60 -12.91 -0.80
N GLU A 601 -1.47 -13.05 -0.08
CA GLU A 601 -0.78 -11.95 0.60
C GLU A 601 -0.35 -10.82 -0.37
N LEU A 602 0.03 -11.14 -1.61
CA LEU A 602 0.29 -10.13 -2.65
C LEU A 602 -0.99 -9.53 -3.25
N MET A 603 -2.11 -10.25 -3.27
CA MET A 603 -3.41 -9.73 -3.72
C MET A 603 -4.02 -8.74 -2.73
N ASP A 604 -3.85 -8.95 -1.43
CA ASP A 604 -4.33 -8.02 -0.40
C ASP A 604 -3.46 -6.76 -0.27
N ARG A 605 -2.16 -6.87 -0.59
CA ARG A 605 -1.18 -5.77 -0.41
C ARG A 605 -1.03 -4.84 -1.63
N TYR A 606 -1.50 -5.22 -2.82
CA TYR A 606 -1.28 -4.49 -4.08
C TYR A 606 -2.56 -4.44 -4.92
N LYS A 607 -2.81 -3.33 -5.63
CA LYS A 607 -4.07 -3.06 -6.34
C LYS A 607 -4.25 -3.88 -7.65
N PHE A 608 -3.73 -5.09 -7.77
CA PHE A 608 -3.72 -5.87 -9.01
C PHE A 608 -5.11 -6.00 -9.65
N LYS A 609 -6.16 -6.25 -8.85
CA LYS A 609 -7.55 -6.36 -9.32
C LYS A 609 -8.09 -5.08 -10.01
N HIS A 610 -7.60 -3.90 -9.62
CA HIS A 610 -7.98 -2.63 -10.25
C HIS A 610 -7.39 -2.48 -11.66
N PHE A 611 -6.16 -2.95 -11.84
CA PHE A 611 -5.39 -2.77 -13.07
C PHE A 611 -5.48 -3.94 -14.07
N ALA A 612 -5.85 -5.14 -13.61
CA ALA A 612 -5.82 -6.39 -14.37
C ALA A 612 -6.46 -6.34 -15.77
N TYR A 613 -7.56 -5.59 -15.93
CA TYR A 613 -8.29 -5.47 -17.20
C TYR A 613 -7.65 -4.50 -18.20
N THR A 614 -6.87 -3.52 -17.73
CA THR A 614 -6.39 -2.40 -18.55
C THR A 614 -4.90 -2.50 -18.87
N VAL A 615 -4.06 -3.08 -17.99
CA VAL A 615 -2.58 -3.12 -18.15
C VAL A 615 -2.05 -4.20 -19.11
N THR A 616 -2.90 -4.71 -19.99
CA THR A 616 -2.52 -5.65 -21.06
C THR A 616 -1.33 -5.16 -21.91
N PRO A 617 -1.21 -3.86 -22.27
CA PRO A 617 -0.04 -3.37 -23.00
C PRO A 617 1.24 -3.43 -22.16
N ALA A 618 1.20 -3.03 -20.88
CA ALA A 618 2.36 -3.13 -19.99
C ALA A 618 2.86 -4.58 -19.82
N ILE A 619 1.93 -5.56 -19.72
CA ILE A 619 2.25 -6.99 -19.71
C ILE A 619 2.94 -7.42 -21.01
N ALA A 620 2.45 -6.96 -22.17
CA ALA A 620 3.10 -7.22 -23.46
C ALA A 620 4.51 -6.62 -23.53
N HIS A 621 4.71 -5.38 -23.10
CA HIS A 621 6.04 -4.75 -23.06
C HIS A 621 7.02 -5.48 -22.13
N ALA A 622 6.56 -6.00 -20.98
CA ALA A 622 7.37 -6.77 -20.05
C ALA A 622 7.83 -8.12 -20.62
N ILE A 623 6.90 -8.88 -21.22
CA ILE A 623 7.16 -10.22 -21.77
C ILE A 623 7.98 -10.13 -23.06
N LEU A 624 7.71 -9.16 -23.93
CA LEU A 624 8.43 -8.96 -25.19
C LEU A 624 9.78 -8.24 -25.02
N ASN A 625 10.14 -7.85 -23.78
CA ASN A 625 11.34 -7.07 -23.45
C ASN A 625 11.48 -5.78 -24.30
N ILE A 626 10.36 -5.10 -24.57
CA ILE A 626 10.32 -3.87 -25.37
C ILE A 626 10.48 -2.67 -24.42
N PRO A 627 11.59 -1.91 -24.47
CA PRO A 627 11.80 -0.77 -23.59
C PRO A 627 10.88 0.40 -23.96
N VAL A 628 10.49 1.19 -22.95
CA VAL A 628 9.50 2.27 -23.04
C VAL A 628 10.05 3.56 -22.45
N SER A 629 9.45 4.70 -22.80
CA SER A 629 9.56 5.90 -21.97
C SER A 629 8.62 5.78 -20.78
N LYS A 630 9.07 6.14 -19.58
CA LYS A 630 8.28 6.03 -18.35
C LYS A 630 6.99 6.89 -18.35
N HIS A 631 6.90 7.88 -19.23
CA HIS A 631 5.74 8.76 -19.38
C HIS A 631 4.80 8.33 -20.54
N ASN A 632 5.09 7.21 -21.22
CA ASN A 632 4.16 6.66 -22.21
C ASN A 632 2.95 6.02 -21.51
N VAL A 633 1.82 6.00 -22.21
CA VAL A 633 0.63 5.19 -21.88
C VAL A 633 1.01 3.72 -21.75
N ALA A 634 0.49 3.06 -20.73
CA ALA A 634 0.75 1.66 -20.37
C ALA A 634 -0.52 0.78 -20.33
N ASP A 635 -1.70 1.39 -20.49
CA ASP A 635 -3.01 0.76 -20.37
C ASP A 635 -3.85 0.86 -21.66
N LYS A 636 -4.88 0.01 -21.80
CA LYS A 636 -5.81 0.02 -22.95
C LYS A 636 -6.66 1.29 -23.03
N ASP A 637 -6.94 1.98 -21.91
CA ASP A 637 -7.88 3.10 -21.86
C ASP A 637 -7.23 4.47 -22.13
N GLY A 638 -5.89 4.53 -22.23
CA GLY A 638 -5.13 5.75 -22.49
C GLY A 638 -4.98 6.68 -21.28
N ARG A 639 -5.07 6.13 -20.05
CA ARG A 639 -5.21 6.91 -18.81
C ARG A 639 -4.04 6.77 -17.83
N VAL A 640 -3.26 5.70 -17.93
CA VAL A 640 -2.26 5.32 -16.93
C VAL A 640 -0.91 5.14 -17.60
N SER A 641 0.12 5.82 -17.10
CA SER A 641 1.47 5.71 -17.63
C SER A 641 2.34 4.69 -16.89
N TYR A 642 3.48 4.34 -17.46
CA TYR A 642 4.41 3.37 -16.84
C TYR A 642 4.90 3.82 -15.45
N ILE A 643 5.13 5.12 -15.25
CA ILE A 643 5.55 5.65 -13.95
C ILE A 643 4.43 5.57 -12.89
N ASP A 644 3.16 5.59 -13.29
CA ASP A 644 2.02 5.44 -12.38
C ASP A 644 1.88 3.98 -11.92
N LEU A 645 1.94 3.03 -12.87
CA LEU A 645 1.96 1.59 -12.56
C LEU A 645 3.18 1.19 -11.72
N SER A 646 4.33 1.84 -11.92
CA SER A 646 5.53 1.66 -11.10
C SER A 646 5.38 2.26 -9.69
N SER A 647 4.59 3.33 -9.55
CA SER A 647 4.29 3.95 -8.24
C SER A 647 3.34 3.07 -7.42
N GLU A 648 2.33 2.50 -8.07
CA GLU A 648 1.36 1.56 -7.49
C GLU A 648 1.94 0.14 -7.27
N GLY A 649 3.17 -0.11 -7.71
CA GLY A 649 3.87 -1.39 -7.50
C GLY A 649 3.35 -2.55 -8.35
N ILE A 650 2.71 -2.25 -9.49
CA ILE A 650 2.20 -3.23 -10.46
C ILE A 650 3.31 -3.71 -11.41
N LEU A 651 4.34 -2.88 -11.61
CA LEU A 651 5.56 -3.18 -12.35
C LEU A 651 6.76 -2.47 -11.69
N ASN A 652 7.99 -2.80 -12.11
CA ASN A 652 9.19 -2.03 -11.82
C ASN A 652 9.83 -1.55 -13.16
N LEU A 653 10.55 -0.42 -13.13
CA LEU A 653 11.21 0.18 -14.29
C LEU A 653 12.73 0.11 -14.13
N GLU A 654 13.36 -0.82 -14.85
CA GLU A 654 14.81 -0.93 -14.92
C GLU A 654 15.35 -0.03 -16.03
N LYS A 655 16.26 0.89 -15.72
CA LYS A 655 16.81 1.82 -16.72
C LYS A 655 17.63 1.05 -17.76
N VAL A 656 17.43 1.33 -19.05
CA VAL A 656 18.30 0.82 -20.11
C VAL A 656 19.64 1.55 -20.05
N ALA A 657 20.75 0.81 -20.16
CA ALA A 657 22.10 1.39 -20.21
C ALA A 657 22.21 2.44 -21.35
N ASP A 658 22.87 3.56 -21.05
CA ASP A 658 23.15 4.67 -21.96
C ASP A 658 21.93 5.25 -22.72
N SER A 659 20.73 5.02 -22.19
CA SER A 659 19.45 5.43 -22.82
C SER A 659 18.53 6.14 -21.83
N ALA A 660 17.56 6.87 -22.37
CA ALA A 660 16.44 7.47 -21.62
C ALA A 660 15.25 6.50 -21.45
N SER A 661 15.31 5.32 -22.07
CA SER A 661 14.27 4.30 -21.99
C SER A 661 14.44 3.39 -20.77
N PHE A 662 13.36 2.69 -20.42
CA PHE A 662 13.29 1.75 -19.30
C PHE A 662 12.72 0.42 -19.79
N TYR A 663 13.29 -0.69 -19.34
CA TYR A 663 12.64 -1.99 -19.46
C TYR A 663 11.54 -2.12 -18.40
N VAL A 664 10.39 -2.65 -18.82
CA VAL A 664 9.32 -3.04 -17.89
C VAL A 664 9.70 -4.38 -17.25
N ARG A 665 9.62 -4.45 -15.92
CA ARG A 665 9.92 -5.66 -15.14
C ARG A 665 8.72 -6.09 -14.31
N MET A 666 8.23 -7.29 -14.59
CA MET A 666 7.12 -7.94 -13.89
C MET A 666 7.53 -9.39 -13.60
N PRO A 667 7.77 -9.77 -12.34
CA PRO A 667 7.90 -11.16 -11.92
C PRO A 667 6.73 -12.03 -12.39
N TYR A 668 6.98 -13.32 -12.59
CA TYR A 668 5.95 -14.27 -13.02
C TYR A 668 4.77 -14.30 -12.05
N ILE A 669 5.03 -14.25 -10.73
CA ILE A 669 3.98 -14.22 -9.69
C ILE A 669 3.01 -13.03 -9.86
N TRP A 670 3.49 -11.86 -10.32
CA TRP A 670 2.62 -10.70 -10.58
C TRP A 670 1.77 -10.87 -11.84
N ILE A 671 2.33 -11.45 -12.90
CA ILE A 671 1.55 -11.75 -14.12
C ILE A 671 0.48 -12.81 -13.80
N ALA A 672 0.81 -13.84 -13.03
CA ALA A 672 -0.14 -14.86 -12.58
C ALA A 672 -1.30 -14.32 -11.73
N ILE A 673 -1.04 -13.32 -10.89
CA ILE A 673 -2.11 -12.60 -10.18
C ILE A 673 -2.95 -11.78 -11.17
N LEU A 674 -2.33 -10.93 -11.99
CA LEU A 674 -3.02 -10.02 -12.91
C LEU A 674 -3.92 -10.77 -13.91
N THR A 675 -3.45 -11.85 -14.53
CA THR A 675 -4.25 -12.60 -15.49
C THR A 675 -5.36 -13.42 -14.83
N SER A 676 -5.21 -13.84 -13.57
CA SER A 676 -6.27 -14.58 -12.85
C SER A 676 -7.57 -13.78 -12.64
N PHE A 677 -7.51 -12.45 -12.80
CA PHE A 677 -8.69 -11.58 -12.83
C PHE A 677 -9.23 -11.31 -14.24
N ASN A 678 -8.49 -11.61 -15.31
CA ASN A 678 -8.79 -11.12 -16.66
C ASN A 678 -8.98 -12.28 -17.66
N LYS A 679 -10.24 -12.57 -18.01
CA LYS A 679 -10.60 -13.61 -18.99
C LYS A 679 -10.06 -13.38 -20.40
N SER A 680 -9.73 -12.15 -20.78
CA SER A 680 -9.04 -11.89 -22.06
C SER A 680 -7.62 -12.47 -22.08
N CYS A 681 -7.09 -12.85 -20.92
CA CYS A 681 -5.83 -13.57 -20.75
C CYS A 681 -6.04 -15.08 -20.55
N GLU A 682 -7.24 -15.64 -20.73
CA GLU A 682 -7.53 -17.09 -20.62
C GLU A 682 -6.69 -17.91 -21.61
N PHE A 683 -6.43 -17.37 -22.80
CA PHE A 683 -5.50 -17.98 -23.76
C PHE A 683 -4.04 -17.99 -23.25
N TRP A 684 -3.68 -17.08 -22.35
CA TRP A 684 -2.35 -16.96 -21.76
C TRP A 684 -2.19 -17.82 -20.49
N GLU A 685 -3.29 -18.20 -19.81
CA GLU A 685 -3.28 -19.13 -18.66
C GLU A 685 -2.51 -20.41 -18.94
N VAL A 686 -2.50 -20.85 -20.20
CA VAL A 686 -1.80 -22.03 -20.71
C VAL A 686 -0.26 -21.94 -20.56
N MET A 687 0.27 -20.76 -20.25
CA MET A 687 1.67 -20.49 -19.85
C MET A 687 1.81 -19.98 -18.39
N ILE A 688 0.70 -19.69 -17.71
CA ILE A 688 0.66 -18.89 -16.47
C ILE A 688 0.09 -19.68 -15.27
N LYS A 689 -0.70 -20.74 -15.49
CA LYS A 689 -1.32 -21.57 -14.43
C LYS A 689 -0.28 -22.06 -13.41
N GLN A 690 -0.61 -21.85 -12.14
CA GLN A 690 0.24 -22.16 -10.99
C GLN A 690 -0.07 -23.55 -10.41
N ASP A 691 -1.29 -24.04 -10.63
CA ASP A 691 -1.84 -25.26 -10.02
C ASP A 691 -1.34 -26.51 -10.77
N SER A 692 -1.19 -26.42 -12.10
CA SER A 692 -0.18 -27.21 -12.81
C SER A 692 1.20 -26.68 -12.40
N HIS A 693 2.13 -27.53 -11.97
CA HIS A 693 3.48 -27.02 -11.76
C HIS A 693 4.19 -26.85 -13.09
N VAL A 694 5.41 -26.33 -12.95
CA VAL A 694 6.54 -26.47 -13.87
C VAL A 694 7.00 -27.94 -14.11
N PHE A 695 6.12 -28.95 -13.94
CA PHE A 695 6.27 -30.29 -14.54
C PHE A 695 5.49 -30.41 -15.85
N TRP A 696 5.34 -29.28 -16.53
CA TRP A 696 5.14 -29.18 -17.96
C TRP A 696 6.05 -28.05 -18.46
N GLU A 697 6.72 -28.15 -19.60
CA GLU A 697 6.45 -28.99 -20.77
C GLU A 697 7.78 -29.29 -21.49
N SER A 698 7.81 -30.29 -22.40
CA SER A 698 8.96 -30.44 -23.31
C SER A 698 9.26 -29.09 -23.97
N PHE A 699 10.53 -28.71 -24.09
CA PHE A 699 10.95 -27.40 -24.59
C PHE A 699 10.33 -27.05 -25.96
N GLU A 700 9.94 -28.05 -26.76
CA GLU A 700 9.08 -27.90 -27.94
C GLU A 700 7.74 -27.21 -27.61
N PHE A 701 6.94 -27.78 -26.71
CA PHE A 701 5.63 -27.26 -26.33
C PHE A 701 5.72 -25.89 -25.64
N PHE A 702 6.73 -25.68 -24.78
CA PHE A 702 7.01 -24.35 -24.22
C PHE A 702 7.20 -23.32 -25.34
N ASN A 703 7.97 -23.66 -26.39
CA ASN A 703 8.15 -22.80 -27.55
C ASN A 703 6.89 -22.64 -28.40
N VAL A 704 6.05 -23.68 -28.59
CA VAL A 704 4.75 -23.56 -29.29
C VAL A 704 3.89 -22.49 -28.63
N LYS A 705 3.71 -22.62 -27.31
CA LYS A 705 2.90 -21.69 -26.52
C LYS A 705 3.52 -20.31 -26.44
N PHE A 706 4.82 -20.20 -26.19
CA PHE A 706 5.52 -18.91 -26.16
C PHE A 706 5.44 -18.19 -27.51
N TRP A 707 5.62 -18.87 -28.64
CA TRP A 707 5.45 -18.26 -29.96
C TRP A 707 4.02 -17.78 -30.20
N THR A 708 3.03 -18.54 -29.77
CA THR A 708 1.62 -18.13 -29.87
C THR A 708 1.35 -16.89 -29.03
N LEU A 709 1.77 -16.90 -27.75
CA LEU A 709 1.70 -15.76 -26.84
C LEU A 709 2.45 -14.53 -27.42
N ARG A 710 3.64 -14.72 -27.98
CA ARG A 710 4.45 -13.66 -28.59
C ARG A 710 3.71 -12.99 -29.75
N LEU A 711 3.10 -13.76 -30.63
CA LEU A 711 2.26 -13.24 -31.73
C LEU A 711 1.03 -12.50 -31.19
N THR A 712 0.33 -13.04 -30.17
CA THR A 712 -0.83 -12.39 -29.53
C THR A 712 -0.46 -11.05 -28.88
N LEU A 713 0.61 -11.01 -28.08
CA LEU A 713 1.11 -9.80 -27.42
C LEU A 713 1.59 -8.74 -28.42
N LEU A 714 2.26 -9.17 -29.48
CA LEU A 714 2.66 -8.29 -30.58
C LEU A 714 1.44 -7.65 -31.25
N SER A 715 0.41 -8.43 -31.61
CA SER A 715 -0.82 -7.90 -32.21
C SER A 715 -1.55 -6.88 -31.34
N ILE A 716 -1.46 -7.00 -30.01
CA ILE A 716 -2.08 -6.08 -29.04
C ILE A 716 -1.34 -4.73 -29.03
N LEU A 717 -0.02 -4.73 -29.20
CA LEU A 717 0.76 -3.49 -29.26
C LEU A 717 0.70 -2.84 -30.66
N ASN A 718 0.79 -3.63 -31.72
CA ASN A 718 0.71 -3.18 -33.11
C ASN A 718 0.46 -4.36 -34.06
N LYS A 719 -0.55 -4.26 -34.94
CA LYS A 719 -0.84 -5.31 -35.93
C LYS A 719 0.16 -5.37 -37.09
N ASP A 720 0.84 -4.26 -37.39
CA ASP A 720 1.82 -4.17 -38.48
C ASP A 720 3.26 -4.26 -37.93
N VAL A 721 3.71 -5.48 -37.64
CA VAL A 721 4.99 -5.73 -36.95
C VAL A 721 6.16 -5.86 -37.92
N THR A 722 7.35 -5.41 -37.51
CA THR A 722 8.57 -5.66 -38.30
C THR A 722 9.21 -6.98 -37.91
N ILE A 723 10.12 -7.45 -38.76
CA ILE A 723 11.00 -8.59 -38.45
C ILE A 723 11.88 -8.35 -37.20
N LYS A 724 12.23 -7.07 -36.92
CA LYS A 724 12.96 -6.65 -35.71
C LYS A 724 12.13 -6.87 -34.44
N ASP A 725 10.81 -6.72 -34.52
CA ASP A 725 9.91 -6.96 -33.39
C ASP A 725 9.66 -8.46 -33.19
N LEU A 726 9.36 -9.16 -34.30
CA LEU A 726 9.08 -10.60 -34.30
C LEU A 726 10.25 -11.40 -33.70
N PHE A 727 11.50 -11.02 -33.99
CA PHE A 727 12.70 -11.73 -33.52
C PHE A 727 13.58 -10.95 -32.53
N ARG A 728 13.08 -9.85 -31.94
CA ARG A 728 13.76 -9.14 -30.83
C ARG A 728 14.32 -10.11 -29.79
N GLY A 729 15.62 -10.04 -29.58
CA GLY A 729 16.38 -10.89 -28.65
C GLY A 729 17.12 -12.08 -29.30
N ALA A 730 16.88 -12.40 -30.57
CA ALA A 730 17.56 -13.49 -31.26
C ALA A 730 18.98 -13.11 -31.72
N TYR A 731 19.89 -14.09 -31.73
CA TYR A 731 21.25 -13.96 -32.26
C TYR A 731 21.26 -14.14 -33.79
N GLY A 732 22.22 -13.47 -34.46
CA GLY A 732 22.37 -13.41 -35.92
C GLY A 732 21.73 -12.16 -36.54
N PHE A 733 20.78 -11.54 -35.83
CA PHE A 733 19.92 -10.49 -36.38
C PHE A 733 20.66 -9.28 -36.99
N ASN A 734 21.83 -8.91 -36.44
CA ASN A 734 22.59 -7.72 -36.86
C ASN A 734 23.41 -7.92 -38.15
N GLU A 735 23.42 -9.12 -38.75
CA GLU A 735 24.32 -9.49 -39.84
C GLU A 735 23.62 -9.66 -41.21
N PHE A 736 22.38 -9.14 -41.36
CA PHE A 736 21.49 -9.47 -42.49
C PHE A 736 21.15 -8.30 -43.43
N GLU A 737 21.96 -8.12 -44.48
CA GLU A 737 21.68 -7.21 -45.63
C GLU A 737 20.30 -7.46 -46.29
N PHE A 738 19.81 -8.72 -46.25
CA PHE A 738 18.48 -9.10 -46.75
C PHE A 738 17.34 -8.32 -46.07
N LEU A 739 17.55 -7.86 -44.82
CA LEU A 739 16.56 -7.14 -44.04
C LEU A 739 16.67 -5.62 -44.13
N GLU A 740 17.76 -5.08 -44.69
CA GLU A 740 17.93 -3.63 -44.88
C GLU A 740 17.12 -3.11 -46.08
N ASN A 741 16.88 -3.96 -47.08
CA ASN A 741 16.24 -3.58 -48.33
C ASN A 741 14.70 -3.52 -48.26
N GLN A 742 14.06 -3.95 -47.17
CA GLN A 742 12.60 -3.89 -47.00
C GLN A 742 12.17 -3.63 -45.55
N GLU A 743 11.44 -2.53 -45.33
CA GLU A 743 10.57 -2.35 -44.14
C GLU A 743 9.33 -3.26 -44.22
N TYR A 744 9.53 -4.58 -44.37
CA TYR A 744 8.42 -5.52 -44.58
C TYR A 744 7.62 -5.69 -43.28
N LYS A 745 6.48 -5.00 -43.22
CA LYS A 745 5.51 -5.11 -42.13
C LYS A 745 4.68 -6.37 -42.32
N PHE A 746 4.83 -7.31 -41.39
CA PHE A 746 4.00 -8.48 -41.26
C PHE A 746 2.68 -8.07 -40.61
N LYS A 747 1.56 -8.43 -41.22
CA LYS A 747 0.24 -8.08 -40.70
C LYS A 747 -0.31 -9.24 -39.89
N LEU A 748 -0.40 -9.03 -38.57
CA LEU A 748 -0.96 -10.01 -37.64
C LEU A 748 -2.50 -10.01 -37.71
N LEU A 749 -3.08 -11.17 -37.40
CA LEU A 749 -4.51 -11.29 -37.12
C LEU A 749 -4.82 -10.77 -35.70
N ASP A 750 -6.07 -10.41 -35.45
CA ASP A 750 -6.57 -10.05 -34.13
C ASP A 750 -6.22 -11.07 -33.03
N GLU A 751 -6.01 -10.58 -31.80
CA GLU A 751 -5.52 -11.36 -30.66
C GLU A 751 -6.34 -12.63 -30.37
N SER A 752 -7.65 -12.60 -30.64
CA SER A 752 -8.60 -13.72 -30.49
C SER A 752 -8.56 -14.76 -31.60
N SER A 753 -7.87 -14.49 -32.72
CA SER A 753 -7.72 -15.40 -33.86
C SER A 753 -6.40 -16.19 -33.84
N ILE A 754 -5.42 -15.73 -33.06
CA ILE A 754 -4.11 -16.36 -32.90
C ILE A 754 -4.24 -17.54 -31.93
N LYS A 755 -3.77 -18.72 -32.36
CA LYS A 755 -3.90 -19.98 -31.63
C LYS A 755 -2.78 -20.96 -31.99
N TYR A 756 -2.68 -22.08 -31.26
CA TYR A 756 -1.82 -23.21 -31.64
C TYR A 756 -2.62 -24.46 -32.00
N GLN A 757 -1.97 -25.40 -32.71
CA GLN A 757 -2.54 -26.68 -33.08
C GLN A 757 -1.44 -27.77 -33.19
N GLU A 758 -1.70 -28.96 -32.68
CA GLU A 758 -0.83 -30.14 -32.90
C GLU A 758 -1.22 -30.91 -34.16
N LEU A 759 -0.22 -31.25 -34.99
CA LEU A 759 -0.40 -32.07 -36.18
C LEU A 759 -0.09 -33.54 -35.88
N LYS A 760 -1.06 -34.42 -36.18
CA LYS A 760 -0.95 -35.88 -36.00
C LYS A 760 -0.15 -36.58 -37.13
N HIS A 761 0.47 -35.81 -38.02
CA HIS A 761 1.20 -36.27 -39.20
C HIS A 761 2.42 -35.36 -39.46
N ARG A 762 3.33 -35.76 -40.36
CA ARG A 762 4.53 -34.98 -40.70
C ARG A 762 4.27 -34.02 -41.86
N TYR A 763 4.05 -32.74 -41.56
CA TYR A 763 4.00 -31.68 -42.56
C TYR A 763 5.43 -31.33 -43.00
N PRO A 764 5.74 -31.15 -44.30
CA PRO A 764 4.83 -31.08 -45.46
C PRO A 764 4.79 -32.36 -46.32
N HIS A 765 5.34 -33.48 -45.83
CA HIS A 765 5.55 -34.69 -46.62
C HIS A 765 4.32 -35.60 -46.71
N THR A 766 3.46 -35.65 -45.68
CA THR A 766 2.37 -36.64 -45.59
C THR A 766 0.95 -36.11 -45.82
N SER A 767 0.71 -34.80 -45.69
CA SER A 767 -0.58 -34.18 -46.04
C SER A 767 -0.48 -33.38 -47.34
N ARG A 768 -1.60 -33.26 -48.07
CA ARG A 768 -1.70 -32.51 -49.34
C ARG A 768 -2.78 -31.41 -49.35
N ASN A 769 -3.83 -31.54 -48.54
CA ASN A 769 -5.03 -30.69 -48.59
C ASN A 769 -5.38 -30.13 -47.19
N GLU A 770 -4.45 -29.43 -46.55
CA GLU A 770 -4.72 -28.76 -45.28
C GLU A 770 -4.82 -27.24 -45.44
N HIS A 771 -5.98 -26.69 -45.08
CA HIS A 771 -6.22 -25.26 -44.99
C HIS A 771 -5.58 -24.70 -43.71
N LEU A 772 -4.25 -24.63 -43.70
CA LEU A 772 -3.49 -24.04 -42.61
C LEU A 772 -3.81 -22.54 -42.50
N SER A 773 -4.17 -22.11 -41.30
CA SER A 773 -4.61 -20.74 -41.02
C SER A 773 -3.40 -19.83 -40.78
N PRO A 774 -3.36 -18.61 -41.36
CA PRO A 774 -2.34 -17.62 -41.03
C PRO A 774 -2.28 -17.33 -39.53
N CYS A 775 -1.10 -16.97 -39.02
CA CYS A 775 -0.81 -16.71 -37.60
C CYS A 775 -1.19 -17.83 -36.61
N THR A 776 -1.54 -19.04 -37.07
CA THR A 776 -1.67 -20.22 -36.22
C THR A 776 -0.32 -20.91 -36.07
N VAL A 777 0.06 -21.27 -34.85
CA VAL A 777 1.33 -21.94 -34.53
C VAL A 777 1.13 -23.46 -34.52
N TYR A 778 1.76 -24.15 -35.46
CA TYR A 778 1.63 -25.58 -35.64
C TYR A 778 2.78 -26.32 -34.98
N LYS A 779 2.47 -27.22 -34.04
CA LYS A 779 3.41 -28.22 -33.56
C LYS A 779 3.40 -29.41 -34.51
N ASN A 780 4.55 -29.78 -35.05
CA ASN A 780 4.67 -30.85 -36.04
C ASN A 780 4.85 -32.24 -35.38
N CYS A 781 4.65 -33.30 -36.15
CA CYS A 781 4.86 -34.67 -35.66
C CYS A 781 6.35 -35.06 -35.66
N LYS A 782 6.78 -35.87 -34.69
CA LYS A 782 8.18 -36.32 -34.54
C LYS A 782 8.76 -36.90 -35.84
N GLY A 783 9.92 -36.39 -36.25
CA GLY A 783 10.61 -36.76 -37.49
C GLY A 783 10.11 -36.03 -38.75
N ALA A 784 9.41 -34.91 -38.59
CA ALA A 784 9.18 -33.93 -39.64
C ALA A 784 10.43 -33.05 -39.88
N PRO A 785 10.50 -32.28 -40.99
CA PRO A 785 11.65 -31.42 -41.26
C PRO A 785 11.78 -30.21 -40.33
N PHE A 786 10.73 -29.80 -39.61
CA PHE A 786 10.77 -28.75 -38.59
C PHE A 786 9.76 -29.04 -37.48
N ASP A 787 10.15 -28.72 -36.24
CA ASP A 787 9.45 -29.12 -35.02
C ASP A 787 8.20 -28.27 -34.75
N ILE A 788 8.28 -26.96 -35.05
CA ILE A 788 7.20 -25.98 -34.90
C ILE A 788 7.21 -25.06 -36.13
N PHE A 789 6.06 -24.54 -36.58
CA PHE A 789 6.02 -23.56 -37.67
C PHE A 789 4.76 -22.70 -37.69
N PHE A 790 4.80 -21.56 -38.40
CA PHE A 790 3.63 -20.73 -38.70
C PHE A 790 3.82 -19.95 -40.01
N PHE A 791 2.75 -19.30 -40.50
CA PHE A 791 2.77 -18.45 -41.69
C PHE A 791 2.23 -17.04 -41.41
N ILE A 792 2.90 -16.01 -41.95
CA ILE A 792 2.41 -14.62 -41.98
C ILE A 792 2.75 -14.00 -43.34
N ASN A 793 1.80 -13.28 -43.98
CA ASN A 793 1.96 -12.64 -45.30
C ASN A 793 2.56 -13.56 -46.41
N ASN A 794 2.25 -14.86 -46.33
CA ASN A 794 2.78 -15.96 -47.14
C ASN A 794 4.29 -16.26 -46.97
N CYS A 795 4.92 -15.86 -45.88
CA CYS A 795 6.27 -16.33 -45.49
C CYS A 795 6.16 -17.49 -44.48
N LEU A 796 7.02 -18.50 -44.62
CA LEU A 796 7.15 -19.65 -43.70
C LEU A 796 8.14 -19.32 -42.57
N PHE A 797 7.70 -19.41 -41.33
CA PHE A 797 8.58 -19.38 -40.17
C PHE A 797 8.72 -20.79 -39.62
N ALA A 798 9.88 -21.41 -39.83
CA ALA A 798 10.17 -22.78 -39.40
C ALA A 798 11.10 -22.76 -38.19
N ILE A 799 10.69 -23.43 -37.12
CA ILE A 799 11.37 -23.46 -35.84
C ILE A 799 11.85 -24.88 -35.54
N GLN A 800 13.10 -25.00 -35.14
CA GLN A 800 13.73 -26.22 -34.65
C GLN A 800 14.00 -26.06 -33.16
N VAL A 801 13.77 -27.11 -32.37
CA VAL A 801 13.95 -27.07 -30.92
C VAL A 801 14.91 -28.18 -30.49
N LYS A 802 16.11 -27.78 -30.06
CA LYS A 802 17.15 -28.69 -29.59
C LYS A 802 17.23 -28.61 -28.07
N SER A 803 16.95 -29.71 -27.39
CA SER A 803 17.02 -29.74 -25.93
C SER A 803 17.90 -30.89 -25.47
N SER A 804 17.34 -32.09 -25.43
CA SER A 804 18.03 -33.31 -25.05
C SER A 804 18.00 -34.32 -26.19
N ASP A 805 19.05 -35.12 -26.27
CA ASP A 805 19.22 -36.12 -27.30
C ASP A 805 18.26 -37.29 -27.08
N ALA A 806 17.52 -37.67 -28.13
CA ALA A 806 16.44 -38.65 -28.05
C ALA A 806 16.91 -40.11 -27.83
N THR A 807 18.22 -40.35 -27.69
CA THR A 807 18.80 -41.69 -27.40
C THR A 807 19.56 -41.74 -26.07
N THR A 808 20.14 -40.62 -25.61
CA THR A 808 20.94 -40.54 -24.38
C THR A 808 20.30 -39.69 -23.27
N ASN A 809 19.23 -38.94 -23.57
CA ASN A 809 18.61 -37.92 -22.73
C ASN A 809 19.55 -36.80 -22.23
N GLN A 810 20.80 -36.73 -22.73
CA GLN A 810 21.74 -35.66 -22.40
C GLN A 810 21.43 -34.37 -23.19
N PRO A 811 21.72 -33.17 -22.66
CA PRO A 811 21.57 -31.92 -23.42
C PRO A 811 22.35 -31.95 -24.75
N GLN A 812 21.71 -31.57 -25.85
CA GLN A 812 22.37 -31.48 -27.16
C GLN A 812 23.20 -30.21 -27.24
N THR A 813 24.53 -30.35 -27.37
CA THR A 813 25.43 -29.24 -27.68
C THR A 813 25.16 -28.74 -29.09
N LEU A 814 24.60 -27.54 -29.22
CA LEU A 814 24.41 -26.89 -30.51
C LEU A 814 25.78 -26.61 -31.16
N SER A 815 25.95 -27.05 -32.40
CA SER A 815 27.20 -26.91 -33.15
C SER A 815 26.92 -26.42 -34.56
N LYS A 816 27.95 -25.86 -35.22
CA LYS A 816 27.86 -25.36 -36.58
C LYS A 816 27.35 -26.40 -37.58
N LYS A 817 27.75 -27.67 -37.39
CA LYS A 817 27.21 -28.80 -38.16
C LYS A 817 25.71 -28.98 -37.94
N ILE A 818 25.23 -29.01 -36.69
CA ILE A 818 23.79 -29.17 -36.41
C ILE A 818 22.98 -28.05 -37.07
N ILE A 819 23.48 -26.81 -37.03
CA ILE A 819 22.82 -25.68 -37.67
C ILE A 819 22.77 -25.86 -39.19
N GLN A 820 23.86 -26.31 -39.83
CA GLN A 820 23.90 -26.61 -41.27
C GLN A 820 22.96 -27.78 -41.64
N ASP A 821 23.01 -28.91 -40.93
CA ASP A 821 22.15 -30.08 -41.15
C ASP A 821 20.66 -29.71 -41.05
N GLU A 822 20.31 -28.86 -40.07
CA GLU A 822 18.96 -28.36 -39.85
C GLU A 822 18.53 -27.30 -40.88
N TYR A 823 19.48 -26.48 -41.37
CA TYR A 823 19.27 -25.53 -42.46
C TYR A 823 18.94 -26.23 -43.77
N GLU A 824 19.77 -27.19 -44.22
CA GLU A 824 19.55 -27.94 -45.46
C GLU A 824 18.25 -28.74 -45.44
N LYS A 825 17.92 -29.37 -44.30
CA LYS A 825 16.65 -30.06 -44.05
C LYS A 825 15.45 -29.12 -44.21
N THR A 826 15.54 -27.90 -43.68
CA THR A 826 14.46 -26.91 -43.73
C THR A 826 14.33 -26.28 -45.12
N GLU A 827 15.44 -25.93 -45.77
CA GLU A 827 15.47 -25.36 -47.12
C GLU A 827 14.89 -26.35 -48.15
N LYS A 828 15.21 -27.64 -48.04
CA LYS A 828 14.60 -28.69 -48.86
C LYS A 828 13.08 -28.77 -48.65
N ALA A 829 12.61 -28.72 -47.42
CA ALA A 829 11.18 -28.74 -47.12
C ALA A 829 10.46 -27.48 -47.61
N TYR A 830 11.12 -26.32 -47.58
CA TYR A 830 10.63 -25.09 -48.21
C TYR A 830 10.54 -25.23 -49.73
N LYS A 831 11.54 -25.79 -50.41
CA LYS A 831 11.50 -26.06 -51.86
C LYS A 831 10.35 -27.02 -52.24
N GLU A 832 10.12 -28.07 -51.45
CA GLU A 832 8.95 -28.94 -51.60
C GLU A 832 7.61 -28.22 -51.37
N LEU A 833 7.57 -27.20 -50.50
CA LEU A 833 6.37 -26.40 -50.23
C LEU A 833 6.10 -25.34 -51.29
N LYS A 834 7.11 -24.59 -51.72
CA LYS A 834 7.03 -23.58 -52.79
C LYS A 834 6.54 -24.18 -54.12
N ALA A 835 6.87 -25.44 -54.39
CA ALA A 835 6.37 -26.19 -55.54
C ALA A 835 4.87 -26.60 -55.41
N LYS A 836 4.34 -26.73 -54.19
CA LYS A 836 2.92 -27.06 -53.91
C LYS A 836 2.06 -25.79 -53.75
N ILE A 837 2.66 -24.71 -53.22
CA ILE A 837 2.03 -23.44 -52.86
C ILE A 837 2.84 -22.32 -53.55
N PRO A 838 2.57 -21.99 -54.83
CA PRO A 838 3.35 -21.00 -55.57
C PRO A 838 3.35 -19.60 -54.93
N GLU A 839 2.28 -19.26 -54.20
CA GLU A 839 2.09 -17.99 -53.49
C GLU A 839 2.99 -17.81 -52.26
N LEU A 840 3.64 -18.87 -51.78
CA LEU A 840 4.56 -18.82 -50.65
C LEU A 840 5.78 -17.97 -51.05
N LYS A 841 6.07 -16.87 -50.35
CA LYS A 841 7.09 -15.89 -50.77
C LYS A 841 8.50 -16.36 -50.43
N ASP A 842 8.75 -16.52 -49.14
CA ASP A 842 10.05 -16.75 -48.52
C ASP A 842 9.93 -17.59 -47.25
N TRP A 843 11.07 -17.91 -46.62
CA TRP A 843 11.14 -18.67 -45.37
C TRP A 843 12.26 -18.17 -44.45
N MET A 844 12.11 -18.45 -43.16
CA MET A 844 13.16 -18.29 -42.16
C MET A 844 13.30 -19.54 -41.29
N LEU A 845 14.53 -19.78 -40.84
CA LEU A 845 14.86 -20.77 -39.82
C LEU A 845 15.08 -20.08 -38.47
N PHE A 846 14.50 -20.66 -37.42
CA PHE A 846 14.72 -20.26 -36.04
C PHE A 846 15.13 -21.47 -35.20
N ILE A 847 16.27 -21.42 -34.52
CA ILE A 847 16.79 -22.54 -33.72
C ILE A 847 16.77 -22.15 -32.24
N CYS A 848 15.92 -22.81 -31.47
CA CYS A 848 15.91 -22.72 -30.01
C CYS A 848 16.80 -23.82 -29.43
N THR A 849 17.71 -23.48 -28.51
CA THR A 849 18.40 -24.45 -27.65
C THR A 849 18.37 -24.06 -26.17
N ASN A 850 18.12 -25.02 -25.28
CA ASN A 850 18.41 -24.89 -23.85
C ASN A 850 19.70 -25.63 -23.44
N GLY A 851 20.27 -26.45 -24.35
CA GLY A 851 21.59 -27.05 -24.19
C GLY A 851 22.75 -26.07 -24.43
N PRO A 852 24.00 -26.50 -24.18
CA PRO A 852 25.20 -25.71 -24.45
C PRO A 852 25.42 -25.51 -25.97
N LYS A 853 26.44 -24.71 -26.33
CA LYS A 853 26.91 -24.58 -27.72
C LYS A 853 28.43 -24.79 -27.82
N THR A 854 28.93 -25.19 -28.98
CA THR A 854 30.36 -25.06 -29.31
C THR A 854 30.73 -23.60 -29.55
N GLU A 855 32.02 -23.24 -29.47
CA GLU A 855 32.45 -21.85 -29.68
C GLU A 855 32.10 -21.36 -31.09
N ASP A 856 32.47 -22.14 -32.11
CA ASP A 856 32.22 -21.92 -33.54
C ASP A 856 30.75 -21.99 -33.98
N ALA A 857 29.84 -22.43 -33.10
CA ALA A 857 28.45 -22.73 -33.46
C ALA A 857 27.70 -21.55 -34.12
N LEU A 858 28.13 -20.32 -33.87
CA LEU A 858 27.45 -19.12 -34.34
C LEU A 858 28.19 -18.43 -35.50
N ASP A 859 29.33 -18.97 -35.93
CA ASP A 859 30.16 -18.37 -36.96
C ASP A 859 29.52 -18.54 -38.34
N LEU A 860 29.29 -17.44 -39.07
CA LEU A 860 28.77 -17.45 -40.45
C LEU A 860 27.39 -18.14 -40.57
N LEU A 861 26.41 -17.66 -39.81
CA LEU A 861 25.00 -18.05 -39.98
C LEU A 861 24.46 -17.62 -41.35
N GLN A 862 23.52 -18.40 -41.89
CA GLN A 862 22.85 -18.07 -43.17
C GLN A 862 21.90 -16.87 -43.00
N SER A 863 21.68 -16.11 -44.07
CA SER A 863 20.99 -14.79 -44.06
C SER A 863 19.52 -14.80 -43.62
N ASN A 864 18.93 -15.97 -43.40
CA ASN A 864 17.58 -16.18 -42.87
C ASN A 864 17.54 -17.20 -41.71
N CYS A 865 18.67 -17.41 -41.02
CA CYS A 865 18.83 -18.35 -39.91
C CYS A 865 19.15 -17.62 -38.58
N LEU A 866 18.25 -17.74 -37.60
CA LEU A 866 18.33 -17.07 -36.30
C LEU A 866 18.46 -18.09 -35.15
N VAL A 867 19.15 -17.72 -34.08
CA VAL A 867 19.42 -18.62 -32.93
C VAL A 867 19.03 -17.98 -31.59
N VAL A 868 18.38 -18.76 -30.72
CA VAL A 868 18.18 -18.44 -29.30
C VAL A 868 18.75 -19.58 -28.45
N TYR A 869 19.69 -19.22 -27.57
CA TYR A 869 20.40 -20.11 -26.67
C TYR A 869 20.44 -19.49 -25.26
N LYS A 870 20.86 -20.25 -24.25
CA LYS A 870 20.68 -19.89 -22.82
C LYS A 870 21.14 -18.48 -22.42
N ALA A 871 22.12 -17.88 -23.13
CA ALA A 871 22.59 -16.52 -22.87
C ALA A 871 21.57 -15.41 -23.27
N ASN A 872 20.87 -15.53 -24.40
CA ASN A 872 19.90 -14.53 -24.87
C ASN A 872 18.44 -14.86 -24.52
N PHE A 873 18.22 -15.80 -23.58
CA PHE A 873 16.88 -16.15 -23.08
C PHE A 873 16.16 -14.95 -22.43
N LYS A 874 16.88 -14.06 -21.73
CA LYS A 874 16.30 -12.84 -21.14
C LYS A 874 15.86 -11.82 -22.18
N ASP A 875 16.55 -11.76 -23.32
CA ASP A 875 16.24 -10.82 -24.39
C ASP A 875 15.10 -11.29 -25.27
N PHE A 876 14.99 -12.60 -25.51
CA PHE A 876 13.94 -13.20 -26.34
C PHE A 876 12.67 -13.59 -25.57
N TYR A 877 12.78 -14.30 -24.43
CA TYR A 877 11.63 -14.69 -23.61
C TYR A 877 11.21 -13.61 -22.60
N GLY A 878 11.99 -12.54 -22.47
CA GLY A 878 11.79 -11.51 -21.46
C GLY A 878 12.16 -11.94 -20.05
N TYR A 879 12.26 -10.96 -19.15
CA TYR A 879 12.61 -11.17 -17.74
C TYR A 879 11.66 -12.15 -17.03
N THR A 880 10.38 -12.16 -17.41
CA THR A 880 9.34 -12.98 -16.77
C THR A 880 9.43 -14.47 -17.11
N TYR A 881 9.84 -14.83 -18.33
CA TYR A 881 9.82 -16.23 -18.81
C TYR A 881 11.19 -16.83 -19.10
N SER A 882 12.29 -16.07 -19.02
CA SER A 882 13.63 -16.64 -19.26
C SER A 882 13.94 -17.81 -18.32
N SER A 883 13.57 -17.71 -17.05
CA SER A 883 13.77 -18.79 -16.08
C SER A 883 12.81 -19.97 -16.29
N ARG A 884 11.58 -19.74 -16.75
CA ARG A 884 10.67 -20.81 -17.20
C ARG A 884 11.28 -21.57 -18.39
N ALA A 885 11.92 -20.87 -19.32
CA ALA A 885 12.68 -21.49 -20.42
C ALA A 885 13.90 -22.27 -19.89
N GLU A 886 14.64 -21.76 -18.91
CA GLU A 886 15.74 -22.49 -18.26
C GLU A 886 15.22 -23.76 -17.53
N PHE A 887 14.15 -23.69 -16.74
CA PHE A 887 13.62 -24.85 -16.01
C PHE A 887 12.93 -25.90 -16.91
N SER A 888 12.70 -25.61 -18.20
CA SER A 888 12.28 -26.61 -19.21
C SER A 888 13.41 -27.55 -19.64
N GLU A 889 14.66 -27.27 -19.26
CA GLU A 889 15.81 -28.17 -19.40
C GLU A 889 15.68 -29.42 -18.51
N ALA A 890 14.97 -29.29 -17.39
CA ALA A 890 14.63 -30.41 -16.51
C ALA A 890 13.54 -31.29 -17.12
N ASN A 891 13.94 -32.13 -18.08
CA ASN A 891 13.10 -33.10 -18.79
C ASN A 891 12.68 -34.30 -17.90
N ASP A 892 12.52 -34.04 -16.61
CA ASP A 892 12.14 -35.00 -15.59
C ASP A 892 10.64 -35.29 -15.69
N LYS A 893 10.33 -36.35 -16.43
CA LYS A 893 9.29 -37.29 -16.01
C LYS A 893 9.45 -37.52 -14.50
N LEU A 894 8.40 -37.32 -13.72
CA LEU A 894 8.41 -37.57 -12.27
C LEU A 894 8.51 -39.07 -12.01
N ASP A 895 9.41 -39.49 -11.11
CA ASP A 895 9.51 -40.89 -10.72
C ASP A 895 8.39 -41.27 -9.74
N ALA A 896 7.50 -42.17 -10.17
CA ALA A 896 6.40 -42.67 -9.36
C ALA A 896 6.83 -43.47 -8.12
N ASN A 897 8.12 -43.75 -7.94
CA ASN A 897 8.68 -44.36 -6.72
C ASN A 897 9.29 -43.35 -5.72
N THR A 898 9.47 -42.08 -6.08
CA THR A 898 10.14 -41.07 -5.21
C THR A 898 9.43 -39.72 -5.12
N ALA A 899 8.76 -39.26 -6.17
CA ALA A 899 8.02 -38.00 -6.14
C ALA A 899 7.02 -37.97 -4.97
N SER A 900 6.96 -36.88 -4.20
CA SER A 900 5.91 -36.72 -3.18
C SER A 900 4.50 -36.76 -3.80
N GLU A 901 3.47 -37.00 -2.96
CA GLU A 901 2.09 -36.97 -3.46
C GLU A 901 1.75 -35.62 -4.11
N TYR A 902 2.20 -34.53 -3.48
CA TYR A 902 2.13 -33.18 -4.02
C TYR A 902 2.81 -33.11 -5.39
N GLU A 903 4.06 -33.57 -5.53
CA GLU A 903 4.75 -33.60 -6.83
C GLU A 903 3.98 -34.37 -7.90
N LEU A 904 3.24 -35.42 -7.58
CA LEU A 904 2.34 -36.06 -8.55
C LEU A 904 1.13 -35.20 -8.91
N ARG A 905 0.45 -34.58 -7.93
CA ARG A 905 -0.70 -33.68 -8.15
C ARG A 905 -0.39 -32.55 -9.13
N THR A 906 0.85 -32.05 -9.15
CA THR A 906 1.27 -30.97 -10.07
C THR A 906 1.18 -31.37 -11.57
N VAL A 907 1.09 -32.66 -11.91
CA VAL A 907 1.05 -33.15 -13.30
C VAL A 907 -0.30 -32.82 -13.94
N GLU A 908 -0.29 -32.17 -15.11
CA GLU A 908 -1.51 -31.88 -15.88
C GLU A 908 -2.32 -33.16 -16.18
N MET A 909 -3.63 -33.10 -15.95
CA MET A 909 -4.55 -34.25 -16.00
C MET A 909 -4.26 -35.37 -14.99
N MET A 910 -3.53 -35.07 -13.90
CA MET A 910 -3.53 -35.88 -12.68
C MET A 910 -4.64 -35.38 -11.75
N GLU A 911 -5.45 -36.29 -11.24
CA GLU A 911 -6.46 -35.99 -10.22
C GLU A 911 -5.88 -36.25 -8.82
N GLU A 912 -6.41 -35.57 -7.79
CA GLU A 912 -5.94 -35.71 -6.41
C GLU A 912 -6.02 -37.17 -5.92
N GLU A 913 -7.12 -37.86 -6.22
CA GLU A 913 -7.30 -39.28 -5.89
C GLU A 913 -6.26 -40.15 -6.60
N THR A 914 -5.93 -39.85 -7.87
CA THR A 914 -4.89 -40.58 -8.61
C THR A 914 -3.51 -40.38 -8.01
N ALA A 915 -3.14 -39.15 -7.68
CA ALA A 915 -1.85 -38.85 -7.05
C ALA A 915 -1.69 -39.57 -5.70
N HIS A 916 -2.75 -39.57 -4.89
CA HIS A 916 -2.81 -40.31 -3.62
C HIS A 916 -2.74 -41.83 -3.84
N GLU A 917 -3.45 -42.37 -4.84
CA GLU A 917 -3.40 -43.79 -5.20
C GLU A 917 -2.00 -44.23 -5.65
N ILE A 918 -1.28 -43.40 -6.44
CA ILE A 918 0.11 -43.66 -6.81
C ILE A 918 1.01 -43.70 -5.57
N CYS A 919 0.83 -42.79 -4.59
CA CYS A 919 1.62 -42.84 -3.36
C CYS A 919 1.34 -44.10 -2.54
N ASN A 920 0.07 -44.50 -2.41
CA ASN A 920 -0.34 -45.63 -1.58
C ASN A 920 0.02 -47.02 -2.17
N LYS A 921 0.14 -47.15 -3.50
CA LYS A 921 0.41 -48.44 -4.17
C LYS A 921 1.88 -48.67 -4.56
N ARG A 922 2.81 -47.84 -4.07
CA ARG A 922 4.27 -48.01 -4.22
C ARG A 922 4.78 -49.27 -3.54
N LEU A 923 5.89 -49.87 -3.98
CA LEU A 923 6.74 -49.48 -5.12
C LEU A 923 6.27 -50.14 -6.43
N TYR A 924 6.64 -49.52 -7.54
CA TYR A 924 6.45 -50.00 -8.91
C TYR A 924 7.75 -50.54 -9.49
N ASN A 925 7.63 -51.60 -10.31
CA ASN A 925 8.76 -52.25 -10.97
C ASN A 925 9.21 -51.54 -12.26
N ASP A 926 8.24 -51.00 -12.99
CA ASP A 926 8.30 -50.34 -14.30
C ASP A 926 6.97 -49.59 -14.54
N GLU A 927 6.88 -48.81 -15.63
CA GLU A 927 5.66 -48.08 -15.99
C GLU A 927 4.43 -48.97 -16.24
N ASP A 928 4.58 -50.20 -16.72
CA ASP A 928 3.43 -51.10 -16.96
C ASP A 928 2.84 -51.62 -15.65
N ASP A 929 3.68 -51.96 -14.66
CA ASP A 929 3.26 -52.27 -13.29
C ASP A 929 2.48 -51.10 -12.66
N LEU A 930 2.95 -49.85 -12.86
CA LEU A 930 2.22 -48.64 -12.46
C LEU A 930 0.84 -48.53 -13.13
N TYR A 931 0.77 -48.61 -14.47
CA TYR A 931 -0.49 -48.45 -15.20
C TYR A 931 -1.46 -49.63 -15.03
N SER A 932 -0.98 -50.78 -14.55
CA SER A 932 -1.84 -51.91 -14.13
C SER A 932 -2.47 -51.70 -12.75
N LYS A 933 -1.81 -50.93 -11.88
CA LYS A 933 -2.21 -50.67 -10.49
C LYS A 933 -3.01 -49.38 -10.30
N VAL A 934 -2.85 -48.39 -11.18
CA VAL A 934 -3.40 -47.04 -11.05
C VAL A 934 -4.07 -46.61 -12.35
N SER A 935 -5.29 -46.09 -12.28
CA SER A 935 -5.96 -45.48 -13.44
C SER A 935 -5.42 -44.07 -13.67
N MET A 936 -4.84 -43.80 -14.85
CA MET A 936 -4.24 -42.50 -15.20
C MET A 936 -4.62 -42.03 -16.60
N ASN A 937 -4.76 -40.70 -16.75
CA ASN A 937 -4.92 -40.05 -18.05
C ASN A 937 -3.66 -40.22 -18.94
N GLU A 938 -3.85 -40.50 -20.23
CA GLU A 938 -2.77 -40.65 -21.24
C GLU A 938 -1.85 -39.42 -21.37
N GLN A 939 -2.31 -38.24 -20.97
CA GLN A 939 -1.50 -37.03 -20.91
C GLN A 939 -0.57 -37.01 -19.69
N ALA A 940 -1.05 -37.49 -18.53
CA ALA A 940 -0.27 -37.64 -17.30
C ALA A 940 0.77 -38.79 -17.42
N LYS A 941 0.41 -39.93 -18.04
CA LYS A 941 1.34 -41.05 -18.29
C LYS A 941 2.63 -40.63 -19.00
N LYS A 942 2.54 -39.69 -19.94
CA LYS A 942 3.71 -39.16 -20.68
C LYS A 942 4.71 -38.43 -19.77
N ARG A 943 4.30 -37.97 -18.59
CA ARG A 943 5.10 -37.14 -17.66
C ARG A 943 5.54 -37.87 -16.39
N ILE A 944 5.36 -39.19 -16.34
CA ILE A 944 5.82 -40.04 -15.23
C ILE A 944 6.75 -41.15 -15.75
N LYS A 945 7.76 -41.50 -14.95
CA LYS A 945 8.67 -42.64 -15.10
C LYS A 945 8.55 -43.55 -13.88
N VAL A 946 9.08 -44.76 -13.98
CA VAL A 946 9.35 -45.60 -12.81
C VAL A 946 10.85 -45.90 -12.75
N VAL A 947 11.53 -45.32 -11.76
CA VAL A 947 12.94 -45.64 -11.49
C VAL A 947 12.99 -46.81 -10.54
N LYS A 948 13.59 -47.90 -11.01
CA LYS A 948 13.78 -49.11 -10.21
C LYS A 948 14.85 -48.86 -9.13
N LYS A 949 14.44 -48.94 -7.86
CA LYS A 949 15.38 -48.98 -6.73
C LYS A 949 15.93 -50.40 -6.57
N ASN A 950 17.23 -50.50 -6.37
CA ASN A 950 17.93 -51.72 -5.93
C ASN A 950 17.91 -51.81 -4.40
#